data_AF-A0A9W3CH56-F1
#
_entry.id   AF-A0A9W3CH56-F1
#
_cell.length_a   1.000
_cell.length_b   1.000
_cell.length_c   1.000
_cell.angle_alpha   90.00
_cell.angle_beta   90.00
_cell.angle_gamma   90.00
#
_symmetry.space_group_name_H-M   'P 1'
#
loop_
_entity.id
_entity.type
_entity.pdbx_description
1 polymer ?
#
loop_
_entity_poly.entity_id
_entity_poly.type
_entity_poly.pdbx_seq_one_letter_code
_entity_poly.pdbx_strand_id
1 'polypeptide(L)'
;MAVKTDMSKAYDRLEWSFLRDVMVRFGFHPTWVHWIMECVSSVSYSYLINGGAHGCVVPSRGIRQGDPLSPYLFILCSEVLSGLCSKALEQGKLCGIKVARNSPPLNHLLFADDTMFFCKSDPISCKELKNILEKYEVASGQSINCLKSAITFSAKTPIETRRRVKAELNIVGEGGIGKYLGLPEHFNRKKRDIFASIIDRIRQKSHSWTSRYLNGAGKLVLLKSILSAMPTYAMTCFKLPKSFCKQIQTVLTRFWWDDKPDHRKMSWVAWSTLTLPKRAGGLGCREIEKFNDALLAKLAWRILKFPESLLAQTLAGKYCHSTPFLSTPAPKSASHGWRGVIAGREVLRQGLGWVIGNGSDINAWSDPWLSPKTPMCPMGPPTEQNKELKVSDLLNGITKEWDLPAIRLHLPQYEEHILKLVPSEFHMKDELRWLHTRSGEYSTKTGYTYWKTNRGEELTDFNWNLCIWQIRTSPKLKHFLWKIKSKALPVGANLLHRGIQVEGRCKRCGLIETERHVFLQCPFARRVWDLVPVMFKPDPSIITSPEALLQTSRRIVNLPPLGLGETDLYPWIFWYLWIGRNRLIFENREGSEQELARQVSNLDVEAQCFVDAAWNAGTSGGGFGCIFKDMSNKTFHRSSSNRSIVGSALIAEALAVKADLKAARSLGLRKLVI
;
A
#
# COMPACT_ATOMS: atom_id res chain seq x y z
N MET A 1 28.01 7.26 -20.55
CA MET A 1 27.27 8.38 -19.96
C MET A 1 25.79 8.06 -19.95
N ALA A 2 25.01 8.71 -19.10
CA ALA A 2 23.55 8.67 -19.15
C ALA A 2 23.03 10.07 -19.48
N VAL A 3 22.16 10.18 -20.46
CA VAL A 3 21.54 11.44 -20.89
C VAL A 3 20.07 11.37 -20.50
N LYS A 4 19.66 12.20 -19.55
CA LYS A 4 18.27 12.36 -19.16
C LYS A 4 17.67 13.49 -19.98
N THR A 5 16.59 13.20 -20.69
CA THR A 5 15.87 14.14 -21.53
C THR A 5 14.45 14.32 -21.02
N ASP A 6 14.01 15.58 -20.99
CA ASP A 6 12.66 15.99 -20.61
C ASP A 6 11.96 16.54 -21.85
N MET A 7 10.79 16.01 -22.20
CA MET A 7 10.03 16.48 -23.36
C MET A 7 9.23 17.74 -23.01
N SER A 8 9.44 18.82 -23.77
CA SER A 8 8.72 20.07 -23.59
C SER A 8 7.25 19.90 -23.97
N LYS A 9 6.35 20.06 -23.00
CA LYS A 9 4.89 19.96 -23.20
C LYS A 9 4.50 18.69 -23.98
N ALA A 10 4.93 17.53 -23.45
CA ALA A 10 4.91 16.24 -24.15
C ALA A 10 3.55 15.88 -24.81
N TYR A 11 2.43 16.16 -24.13
CA TYR A 11 1.09 15.92 -24.65
C TYR A 11 0.67 16.98 -25.68
N ASP A 12 1.05 18.25 -25.50
CA ASP A 12 0.49 19.37 -26.26
C ASP A 12 1.15 19.58 -27.64
N ARG A 13 2.33 18.96 -27.87
CA ARG A 13 3.13 19.17 -29.10
C ARG A 13 3.04 18.02 -30.11
N LEU A 14 2.40 16.92 -29.76
CA LEU A 14 2.34 15.74 -30.61
C LEU A 14 1.51 16.01 -31.87
N GLU A 15 2.10 15.84 -33.05
CA GLU A 15 1.41 16.07 -34.33
C GLU A 15 0.40 14.94 -34.62
N TRP A 16 -0.80 15.34 -35.06
CA TRP A 16 -1.90 14.40 -35.33
C TRP A 16 -1.64 13.51 -36.55
N SER A 17 -0.99 14.07 -37.59
CA SER A 17 -0.57 13.30 -38.76
C SER A 17 0.37 12.16 -38.37
N PHE A 18 1.36 12.45 -37.51
CA PHE A 18 2.28 11.45 -36.99
C PHE A 18 1.56 10.35 -36.21
N LEU A 19 0.66 10.70 -35.29
CA LEU A 19 -0.13 9.72 -34.54
C LEU A 19 -0.91 8.79 -35.48
N ARG A 20 -1.58 9.35 -36.48
CA ARG A 20 -2.33 8.59 -37.49
C ARG A 20 -1.42 7.62 -38.23
N ASP A 21 -0.27 8.08 -38.71
CA ASP A 21 0.67 7.27 -39.49
C ASP A 21 1.27 6.14 -38.65
N VAL A 22 1.53 6.38 -37.36
CA VAL A 22 1.99 5.34 -36.41
C VAL A 22 0.95 4.24 -36.26
N MET A 23 -0.33 4.59 -36.06
CA MET A 23 -1.39 3.58 -35.92
C MET A 23 -1.61 2.80 -37.22
N VAL A 24 -1.59 3.47 -38.38
CA VAL A 24 -1.66 2.78 -39.67
C VAL A 24 -0.49 1.81 -39.83
N ARG A 25 0.73 2.24 -39.47
CA ARG A 25 1.93 1.39 -39.56
C ARG A 25 1.89 0.19 -38.62
N PHE A 26 1.27 0.33 -37.46
CA PHE A 26 1.08 -0.77 -36.50
C PHE A 26 -0.04 -1.74 -36.89
N GLY A 27 -0.73 -1.49 -38.01
CA GLY A 27 -1.73 -2.38 -38.58
C GLY A 27 -3.12 -2.24 -37.94
N PHE A 28 -3.41 -1.12 -37.29
CA PHE A 28 -4.77 -0.86 -36.78
C PHE A 28 -5.76 -0.71 -37.94
N HIS A 29 -6.97 -1.23 -37.75
CA HIS A 29 -8.02 -1.17 -38.76
C HIS A 29 -8.37 0.30 -39.12
N PRO A 30 -8.54 0.66 -40.40
CA PRO A 30 -8.80 2.05 -40.82
C PRO A 30 -9.98 2.72 -40.10
N THR A 31 -11.07 1.97 -39.86
CA THR A 31 -12.23 2.46 -39.09
C THR A 31 -11.87 2.82 -37.65
N TRP A 32 -11.04 2.00 -36.99
CA TRP A 32 -10.57 2.28 -35.63
C TRP A 32 -9.67 3.51 -35.60
N VAL A 33 -8.76 3.62 -36.56
CA VAL A 33 -7.90 4.81 -36.72
C VAL A 33 -8.75 6.06 -36.88
N HIS A 34 -9.78 6.02 -37.73
CA HIS A 34 -10.69 7.15 -37.93
C HIS A 34 -11.41 7.54 -36.62
N TRP A 35 -11.99 6.60 -35.89
CA TRP A 35 -12.67 6.89 -34.62
C TRP A 35 -11.73 7.51 -33.58
N ILE A 36 -10.51 7.00 -33.44
CA ILE A 36 -9.51 7.57 -32.54
C ILE A 36 -9.12 8.98 -32.98
N MET A 37 -8.90 9.19 -34.28
CA MET A 37 -8.55 10.52 -34.78
C MET A 37 -9.69 11.51 -34.58
N GLU A 38 -10.97 11.12 -34.73
CA GLU A 38 -12.12 11.97 -34.40
C GLU A 38 -12.13 12.39 -32.93
N CYS A 39 -11.84 11.46 -32.01
CA CYS A 39 -11.72 11.78 -30.58
C CYS A 39 -10.60 12.78 -30.28
N VAL A 40 -9.52 12.76 -31.06
CA VAL A 40 -8.34 13.60 -30.85
C VAL A 40 -8.46 14.95 -31.56
N SER A 41 -9.08 15.02 -32.75
CA SER A 41 -9.12 16.22 -33.59
C SER A 41 -10.33 17.12 -33.35
N SER A 42 -11.46 16.57 -32.88
CA SER A 42 -12.71 17.31 -32.70
C SER A 42 -12.80 18.12 -31.40
N VAL A 43 -11.80 18.00 -30.52
CA VAL A 43 -11.81 18.67 -29.22
C VAL A 43 -11.62 20.17 -29.36
N SER A 44 -12.32 20.95 -28.54
CA SER A 44 -12.11 22.39 -28.39
C SER A 44 -11.87 22.71 -26.91
N TYR A 45 -11.07 23.75 -26.65
CA TYR A 45 -10.74 24.22 -25.32
C TYR A 45 -11.30 25.61 -25.07
N SER A 46 -11.78 25.85 -23.85
CA SER A 46 -12.17 27.18 -23.38
C SER A 46 -11.46 27.47 -22.06
N TYR A 47 -11.11 28.74 -21.82
CA TYR A 47 -10.47 29.15 -20.59
C TYR A 47 -11.54 29.47 -19.54
N LEU A 48 -11.43 28.89 -18.35
CA LEU A 48 -12.29 29.24 -17.22
C LEU A 48 -11.72 30.48 -16.53
N ILE A 49 -12.32 31.64 -16.81
CA ILE A 49 -11.99 32.92 -16.16
C ILE A 49 -13.15 33.27 -15.22
N ASN A 50 -12.85 33.38 -13.91
CA ASN A 50 -13.84 33.65 -12.87
C ASN A 50 -15.05 32.69 -12.86
N GLY A 51 -14.85 31.44 -13.27
CA GLY A 51 -15.91 30.42 -13.32
C GLY A 51 -16.80 30.47 -14.57
N GLY A 52 -16.58 31.42 -15.49
CA GLY A 52 -17.19 31.42 -16.81
C GLY A 52 -16.23 30.89 -17.88
N ALA A 53 -16.72 30.08 -18.81
CA ALA A 53 -15.97 29.67 -19.98
C ALA A 53 -15.82 30.85 -20.95
N HIS A 54 -14.59 31.25 -21.24
CA HIS A 54 -14.24 32.35 -22.11
C HIS A 54 -13.29 31.86 -23.21
N GLY A 55 -13.55 32.30 -24.44
CA GLY A 55 -12.78 31.92 -25.61
C GLY A 55 -13.10 30.49 -26.10
N CYS A 56 -12.75 30.24 -27.36
CA CYS A 56 -12.78 28.92 -27.97
C CYS A 56 -11.45 28.75 -28.71
N VAL A 57 -10.68 27.75 -28.30
CA VAL A 57 -9.40 27.39 -28.90
C VAL A 57 -9.58 26.01 -29.52
N VAL A 58 -9.54 25.98 -30.85
CA VAL A 58 -9.48 24.73 -31.60
C VAL A 58 -7.98 24.37 -31.72
N PRO A 59 -7.52 23.29 -31.08
CA PRO A 59 -6.16 22.83 -31.23
C PRO A 59 -5.94 22.31 -32.66
N SER A 60 -4.71 22.44 -33.15
CA SER A 60 -4.28 21.81 -34.41
C SER A 60 -3.36 20.61 -34.18
N ARG A 61 -2.95 20.38 -32.93
CA ARG A 61 -2.04 19.32 -32.49
C ARG A 61 -2.19 19.04 -31.00
N GLY A 62 -1.57 17.97 -30.55
CA GLY A 62 -1.52 17.56 -29.16
C GLY A 62 -2.68 16.64 -28.77
N ILE A 63 -2.51 15.96 -27.65
CA ILE A 63 -3.47 15.00 -27.09
C ILE A 63 -3.92 15.49 -25.71
N ARG A 64 -5.16 15.21 -25.34
CA ARG A 64 -5.80 15.80 -24.15
C ARG A 64 -5.21 15.25 -22.85
N GLN A 65 -4.71 16.13 -21.99
CA GLN A 65 -4.30 15.75 -20.64
C GLN A 65 -5.52 15.42 -19.76
N GLY A 66 -5.48 14.26 -19.09
CA GLY A 66 -6.59 13.76 -18.26
C GLY A 66 -7.62 12.90 -19.01
N ASP A 67 -7.48 12.76 -20.33
CA ASP A 67 -8.22 11.75 -21.10
C ASP A 67 -7.60 10.35 -20.86
N PRO A 68 -8.40 9.33 -20.51
CA PRO A 68 -7.94 7.94 -20.38
C PRO A 68 -7.22 7.37 -21.60
N LEU A 69 -7.52 7.83 -22.83
CA LEU A 69 -6.88 7.33 -24.06
C LEU A 69 -5.50 7.94 -24.30
N SER A 70 -5.32 9.22 -23.99
CA SER A 70 -4.10 9.98 -24.28
C SER A 70 -2.80 9.30 -23.82
N PRO A 71 -2.68 8.74 -22.60
CA PRO A 71 -1.46 8.06 -22.17
C PRO A 71 -1.07 6.88 -23.08
N TYR A 72 -2.06 6.12 -23.57
CA TYR A 72 -1.79 4.98 -24.45
C TYR A 72 -1.35 5.45 -25.84
N LEU A 73 -2.01 6.47 -26.39
CA LEU A 73 -1.62 7.09 -27.66
C LEU A 73 -0.19 7.66 -27.58
N PHE A 74 0.17 8.28 -26.46
CA PHE A 74 1.52 8.77 -26.21
C PHE A 74 2.57 7.64 -26.19
N ILE A 75 2.25 6.51 -25.55
CA ILE A 75 3.14 5.34 -25.51
C ILE A 75 3.34 4.77 -26.92
N LEU A 76 2.28 4.67 -27.73
CA LEU A 76 2.39 4.21 -29.13
C LEU A 76 3.34 5.09 -29.95
N CYS A 77 3.24 6.41 -29.80
CA CYS A 77 4.15 7.35 -30.47
C CYS A 77 5.59 7.21 -29.97
N SER A 78 5.78 7.04 -28.66
CA SER A 78 7.10 6.87 -28.05
C SER A 78 7.77 5.54 -28.44
N GLU A 79 7.00 4.53 -28.84
CA GLU A 79 7.53 3.27 -29.39
C GLU A 79 8.33 3.50 -30.69
N VAL A 80 8.01 4.55 -31.47
CA VAL A 80 8.79 4.91 -32.66
C VAL A 80 10.20 5.36 -32.28
N LEU A 81 10.33 6.14 -31.20
CA LEU A 81 11.63 6.55 -30.66
C LEU A 81 12.43 5.34 -30.16
N SER A 82 11.77 4.43 -29.44
CA SER A 82 12.34 3.13 -29.03
C SER A 82 12.84 2.33 -30.24
N GLY A 83 12.04 2.24 -31.30
CA GLY A 83 12.40 1.57 -32.55
C GLY A 83 13.61 2.19 -33.26
N LEU A 84 13.72 3.52 -33.30
CA LEU A 84 14.90 4.22 -33.85
C LEU A 84 16.17 3.89 -33.06
N CYS A 85 16.08 3.88 -31.72
CA CYS A 85 17.20 3.52 -30.85
C CYS A 85 17.60 2.04 -31.00
N SER A 86 16.63 1.13 -31.12
CA SER A 86 16.88 -0.31 -31.34
C SER A 86 17.54 -0.56 -32.69
N LYS A 87 17.08 0.09 -33.76
CA LYS A 87 17.72 0.03 -35.08
C LYS A 87 19.17 0.54 -35.06
N ALA A 88 19.43 1.62 -34.34
CA ALA A 88 20.78 2.16 -34.20
C ALA A 88 21.71 1.24 -33.39
N LEU A 89 21.16 0.49 -32.45
CA LEU A 89 21.87 -0.53 -31.67
C LEU A 89 22.22 -1.75 -32.54
N GLU A 90 21.29 -2.25 -33.34
CA GLU A 90 21.50 -3.36 -34.29
C GLU A 90 22.56 -3.01 -35.34
N GLN A 91 22.57 -1.77 -35.82
CA GLN A 91 23.58 -1.27 -36.75
C GLN A 91 24.95 -0.99 -36.10
N GLY A 92 25.09 -1.16 -34.78
CA GLY A 92 26.32 -0.89 -34.05
C GLY A 92 26.69 0.60 -33.95
N LYS A 93 25.79 1.51 -34.32
CA LYS A 93 26.03 2.97 -34.25
C LYS A 93 25.79 3.54 -32.86
N LEU A 94 24.86 2.94 -32.12
CA LEU A 94 24.54 3.29 -30.73
C LEU A 94 24.65 2.05 -29.83
N CYS A 95 25.87 1.60 -29.56
CA CYS A 95 26.15 0.34 -28.85
C CYS A 95 25.63 0.23 -27.39
N GLY A 96 25.04 1.30 -26.84
CA GLY A 96 24.55 1.33 -25.47
C GLY A 96 25.64 1.14 -24.41
N ILE A 97 25.22 0.78 -23.21
CA ILE A 97 26.07 0.43 -22.07
C ILE A 97 25.73 -1.00 -21.61
N LYS A 98 26.74 -1.86 -21.53
CA LYS A 98 26.63 -3.18 -20.88
C LYS A 98 27.04 -3.07 -19.42
N VAL A 99 26.18 -3.49 -18.51
CA VAL A 99 26.46 -3.45 -17.07
C VAL A 99 27.50 -4.53 -16.67
N ALA A 100 27.47 -5.67 -17.34
CA ALA A 100 28.44 -6.76 -17.25
C ALA A 100 28.57 -7.45 -18.62
N ARG A 101 29.58 -8.32 -18.78
CA ARG A 101 29.85 -9.02 -20.05
C ARG A 101 28.64 -9.85 -20.53
N ASN A 102 27.94 -10.50 -19.60
CA ASN A 102 26.79 -11.35 -19.89
C ASN A 102 25.44 -10.60 -19.82
N SER A 103 25.45 -9.28 -19.64
CA SER A 103 24.22 -8.47 -19.63
C SER A 103 23.89 -7.96 -21.04
N PRO A 104 22.59 -7.82 -21.38
CA PRO A 104 22.21 -7.16 -22.62
C PRO A 104 22.70 -5.70 -22.65
N PRO A 105 22.99 -5.15 -23.84
CA PRO A 105 23.31 -3.73 -23.97
C PRO A 105 22.06 -2.88 -23.70
N LEU A 106 22.20 -1.88 -22.82
CA LEU A 106 21.15 -0.92 -22.51
C LEU A 106 21.44 0.38 -23.25
N ASN A 107 20.54 0.81 -24.14
CA ASN A 107 20.65 2.06 -24.89
C ASN A 107 19.61 3.12 -24.44
N HIS A 108 18.41 2.73 -24.00
CA HIS A 108 17.37 3.65 -23.56
C HIS A 108 16.43 3.04 -22.51
N LEU A 109 15.83 3.89 -21.67
CA LEU A 109 14.73 3.58 -20.75
C LEU A 109 13.71 4.72 -20.83
N LEU A 110 12.44 4.39 -20.98
CA LEU A 110 11.34 5.34 -21.15
C LEU A 110 10.32 5.14 -20.03
N PHE A 111 9.85 6.23 -19.43
CA PHE A 111 8.70 6.21 -18.54
C PHE A 111 7.84 7.44 -18.84
N ALA A 112 6.80 7.25 -19.66
CA ALA A 112 6.06 8.36 -20.26
C ALA A 112 7.03 9.36 -20.93
N ASP A 113 7.00 10.63 -20.53
CA ASP A 113 7.83 11.72 -21.04
C ASP A 113 9.26 11.76 -20.47
N ASP A 114 9.49 11.11 -19.33
CA ASP A 114 10.82 10.95 -18.74
C ASP A 114 11.61 9.91 -19.56
N THR A 115 12.64 10.37 -20.27
CA THR A 115 13.44 9.53 -21.17
C THR A 115 14.90 9.53 -20.75
N MET A 116 15.53 8.35 -20.72
CA MET A 116 16.91 8.17 -20.29
C MET A 116 17.69 7.35 -21.31
N PHE A 117 18.65 7.98 -21.97
CA PHE A 117 19.54 7.36 -22.94
C PHE A 117 20.88 6.97 -22.33
N PHE A 118 21.41 5.84 -22.75
CA PHE A 118 22.69 5.29 -22.33
C PHE A 118 23.56 5.08 -23.55
N CYS A 119 24.69 5.77 -23.60
CA CYS A 119 25.64 5.64 -24.70
C CYS A 119 27.06 5.94 -24.22
N LYS A 120 28.03 5.64 -25.07
CA LYS A 120 29.43 6.00 -24.83
C LYS A 120 29.63 7.49 -25.10
N SER A 121 30.67 8.06 -24.50
CA SER A 121 31.00 9.49 -24.61
C SER A 121 31.90 9.82 -25.81
N ASP A 122 31.93 8.95 -26.81
CA ASP A 122 32.63 9.17 -28.08
C ASP A 122 31.76 10.03 -29.03
N PRO A 123 32.39 10.78 -29.96
CA PRO A 123 31.66 11.72 -30.83
C PRO A 123 30.68 11.01 -31.78
N ILE A 124 30.96 9.76 -32.18
CA ILE A 124 30.11 8.99 -33.09
C ILE A 124 28.76 8.69 -32.39
N SER A 125 28.81 8.16 -31.16
CA SER A 125 27.63 7.85 -30.36
C SER A 125 26.82 9.10 -30.03
N CYS A 126 27.48 10.22 -29.73
CA CYS A 126 26.81 11.48 -29.41
C CYS A 126 26.11 12.08 -30.63
N LYS A 127 26.79 12.09 -31.80
CA LYS A 127 26.21 12.54 -33.06
C LYS A 127 25.02 11.69 -33.47
N GLU A 128 25.11 10.38 -33.30
CA GLU A 128 23.99 9.51 -33.69
C GLU A 128 22.79 9.62 -32.74
N LEU A 129 23.03 9.79 -31.43
CA LEU A 129 21.95 10.13 -30.51
C LEU A 129 21.25 11.43 -30.92
N LYS A 130 22.02 12.48 -31.24
CA LYS A 130 21.47 13.75 -31.72
C LYS A 130 20.63 13.57 -33.00
N ASN A 131 21.15 12.85 -33.98
CA ASN A 131 20.45 12.56 -35.23
C ASN A 131 19.12 11.81 -34.99
N ILE A 132 19.09 10.87 -34.05
CA ILE A 132 17.86 10.13 -33.71
C ILE A 132 16.83 11.08 -33.09
N LEU A 133 17.27 11.92 -32.16
CA LEU A 133 16.41 12.89 -31.49
C LEU A 133 15.85 13.90 -32.48
N GLU A 134 16.68 14.52 -33.32
CA GLU A 134 16.24 15.48 -34.35
C GLU A 134 15.26 14.86 -35.35
N LYS A 135 15.51 13.63 -35.82
CA LYS A 135 14.57 12.91 -36.70
C LYS A 135 13.22 12.70 -36.03
N TYR A 136 13.22 12.33 -34.76
CA TYR A 136 12.00 12.11 -34.00
C TYR A 136 11.27 13.43 -33.69
N GLU A 137 11.99 14.51 -33.37
CA GLU A 137 11.41 15.84 -33.16
C GLU A 137 10.73 16.36 -34.43
N VAL A 138 11.37 16.22 -35.59
CA VAL A 138 10.80 16.64 -36.88
C VAL A 138 9.56 15.81 -37.24
N ALA A 139 9.59 14.50 -37.00
CA ALA A 139 8.46 13.63 -37.35
C ALA A 139 7.27 13.77 -36.39
N SER A 140 7.52 13.86 -35.08
CA SER A 140 6.48 13.83 -34.04
C SER A 140 5.99 15.20 -33.60
N GLY A 141 6.74 16.26 -33.89
CA GLY A 141 6.56 17.62 -33.33
C GLY A 141 6.95 17.77 -31.86
N GLN A 142 7.38 16.68 -31.20
CA GLN A 142 7.95 16.76 -29.86
C GLN A 142 9.26 17.56 -29.90
N SER A 143 9.62 18.13 -28.75
CA SER A 143 10.83 18.94 -28.62
C SER A 143 11.43 18.74 -27.24
N ILE A 144 12.73 18.53 -27.19
CA ILE A 144 13.47 18.31 -25.96
C ILE A 144 13.68 19.64 -25.24
N ASN A 145 13.42 19.63 -23.94
CA ASN A 145 13.75 20.75 -23.06
C ASN A 145 15.21 20.66 -22.61
N CYS A 146 16.11 21.31 -23.33
CA CYS A 146 17.54 21.32 -23.00
C CYS A 146 17.87 21.90 -21.62
N LEU A 147 17.00 22.74 -21.04
CA LEU A 147 17.20 23.34 -19.70
C LEU A 147 16.88 22.36 -18.57
N LYS A 148 15.88 21.49 -18.77
CA LYS A 148 15.49 20.46 -17.80
C LYS A 148 16.24 19.14 -18.02
N SER A 149 16.77 18.94 -19.22
CA SER A 149 17.60 17.79 -19.56
C SER A 149 18.96 17.88 -18.87
N ALA A 150 19.54 16.73 -18.56
CA ALA A 150 20.81 16.66 -17.83
C ALA A 150 21.66 15.46 -18.28
N ILE A 151 22.98 15.66 -18.35
CA ILE A 151 23.92 14.59 -18.69
C ILE A 151 24.69 14.17 -17.44
N THR A 152 24.69 12.87 -17.19
CA THR A 152 25.51 12.23 -16.15
C THR A 152 26.72 11.54 -16.77
N PHE A 153 27.91 11.92 -16.31
CA PHE A 153 29.18 11.33 -16.70
C PHE A 153 29.71 10.34 -15.66
N SER A 154 30.63 9.48 -16.07
CA SER A 154 31.37 8.63 -15.14
C SER A 154 32.34 9.50 -14.32
N ALA A 155 32.62 9.10 -13.07
CA ALA A 155 33.54 9.84 -12.19
C ALA A 155 34.91 10.09 -12.83
N LYS A 156 35.38 9.17 -13.69
CA LYS A 156 36.68 9.25 -14.37
C LYS A 156 36.66 9.94 -15.74
N THR A 157 35.53 10.49 -16.19
CA THR A 157 35.45 11.13 -17.51
C THR A 157 36.20 12.48 -17.49
N PRO A 158 37.16 12.73 -18.41
CA PRO A 158 37.90 13.99 -18.50
C PRO A 158 37.00 15.20 -18.73
N ILE A 159 37.39 16.35 -18.19
CA ILE A 159 36.62 17.62 -18.28
C ILE A 159 36.42 18.04 -19.75
N GLU A 160 37.45 17.88 -20.58
CA GLU A 160 37.37 18.18 -22.02
C GLU A 160 36.30 17.36 -22.72
N THR A 161 36.24 16.05 -22.44
CA THR A 161 35.20 15.17 -22.98
C THR A 161 33.81 15.60 -22.52
N ARG A 162 33.65 16.00 -21.24
CA ARG A 162 32.37 16.51 -20.73
C ARG A 162 31.94 17.77 -21.46
N ARG A 163 32.85 18.75 -21.63
CA ARG A 163 32.56 20.01 -22.32
C ARG A 163 32.13 19.76 -23.76
N ARG A 164 32.84 18.88 -24.46
CA ARG A 164 32.53 18.51 -25.84
C ARG A 164 31.15 17.86 -25.97
N VAL A 165 30.84 16.86 -25.14
CA VAL A 165 29.53 16.19 -25.18
C VAL A 165 28.39 17.17 -24.90
N LYS A 166 28.56 18.06 -23.92
CA LYS A 166 27.56 19.11 -23.63
C LYS A 166 27.34 20.05 -24.82
N ALA A 167 28.42 20.43 -25.51
CA ALA A 167 28.34 21.27 -26.70
C ALA A 167 27.68 20.54 -27.88
N GLU A 168 27.99 19.26 -28.10
CA GLU A 168 27.39 18.47 -29.18
C GLU A 168 25.89 18.28 -28.98
N LEU A 169 25.45 17.93 -27.76
CA LEU A 169 24.06 17.67 -27.40
C LEU A 169 23.25 18.91 -27.01
N ASN A 170 23.87 20.09 -26.93
CA ASN A 170 23.24 21.34 -26.45
C ASN A 170 22.60 21.25 -25.05
N ILE A 171 23.11 20.37 -24.18
CA ILE A 171 22.62 20.21 -22.80
C ILE A 171 23.66 20.74 -21.82
N VAL A 172 23.30 21.79 -21.09
CA VAL A 172 24.20 22.44 -20.11
C VAL A 172 24.17 21.71 -18.75
N GLY A 173 23.01 21.15 -18.39
CA GLY A 173 22.78 20.51 -17.10
C GLY A 173 23.68 19.31 -16.83
N GLU A 174 24.38 19.30 -15.69
CA GLU A 174 25.02 18.09 -15.16
C GLU A 174 24.05 17.35 -14.25
N GLY A 175 23.81 16.07 -14.56
CA GLY A 175 22.95 15.19 -13.80
C GLY A 175 23.63 14.60 -12.57
N GLY A 176 22.85 13.88 -11.77
CA GLY A 176 23.36 13.06 -10.66
C GLY A 176 23.16 13.62 -9.25
N ILE A 177 22.62 14.84 -9.10
CA ILE A 177 22.16 15.38 -7.81
C ILE A 177 20.62 15.43 -7.75
N GLY A 178 19.94 15.09 -8.86
CA GLY A 178 18.49 15.17 -9.01
C GLY A 178 17.69 13.93 -8.57
N LYS A 179 16.38 14.01 -8.80
CA LYS A 179 15.45 12.88 -8.67
C LYS A 179 15.00 12.40 -10.05
N TYR A 180 14.96 11.09 -10.24
CA TYR A 180 14.34 10.39 -11.35
C TYR A 180 13.21 9.52 -10.81
N LEU A 181 11.99 9.71 -11.32
CA LEU A 181 10.78 9.04 -10.85
C LEU A 181 10.57 9.13 -9.33
N GLY A 182 10.97 10.26 -8.71
CA GLY A 182 10.84 10.47 -7.27
C GLY A 182 11.92 9.79 -6.40
N LEU A 183 12.88 9.08 -7.00
CA LEU A 183 14.06 8.50 -6.35
C LEU A 183 15.33 9.25 -6.80
N PRO A 184 16.40 9.29 -5.99
CA PRO A 184 17.64 9.96 -6.38
C PRO A 184 18.32 9.27 -7.56
N GLU A 185 18.86 10.07 -8.48
CA GLU A 185 19.57 9.56 -9.67
C GLU A 185 20.88 8.87 -9.32
N HIS A 186 21.62 9.37 -8.31
CA HIS A 186 22.87 8.74 -7.83
C HIS A 186 22.77 8.38 -6.35
N PHE A 187 23.00 7.10 -6.07
CA PHE A 187 23.17 6.59 -4.72
C PHE A 187 24.62 6.77 -4.27
N ASN A 188 25.01 8.00 -3.97
CA ASN A 188 26.30 8.25 -3.33
C ASN A 188 26.31 7.74 -1.87
N ARG A 189 27.50 7.68 -1.25
CA ARG A 189 27.72 7.15 0.12
C ARG A 189 26.84 7.81 1.20
N LYS A 190 26.24 8.97 0.94
CA LYS A 190 25.29 9.66 1.84
C LYS A 190 23.89 9.01 1.79
N LYS A 191 23.82 7.77 2.29
CA LYS A 191 22.58 6.97 2.45
C LYS A 191 21.49 7.67 3.26
N ARG A 192 21.86 8.61 4.13
CA ARG A 192 20.96 9.20 5.12
C ARG A 192 20.04 10.28 4.54
N ASP A 193 20.54 11.09 3.61
CA ASP A 193 19.84 12.32 3.19
C ASP A 193 18.58 12.01 2.37
N ILE A 194 18.65 10.99 1.51
CA ILE A 194 17.52 10.52 0.69
C ILE A 194 16.39 10.02 1.57
N PHE A 195 16.74 9.14 2.51
CA PHE A 195 15.79 8.55 3.43
C PHE A 195 15.27 9.63 4.41
N ALA A 196 16.11 10.55 4.86
CA ALA A 196 15.70 11.69 5.68
C ALA A 196 14.57 12.47 5.03
N SER A 197 14.65 12.76 3.72
CA SER A 197 13.57 13.45 3.00
C SER A 197 12.22 12.71 3.01
N ILE A 198 12.22 11.37 3.12
CA ILE A 198 10.99 10.58 3.28
C ILE A 198 10.45 10.76 4.70
N ILE A 199 11.32 10.65 5.72
CA ILE A 199 10.93 10.90 7.11
C ILE A 199 10.38 12.30 7.29
N ASP A 200 11.02 13.31 6.71
CA ASP A 200 10.61 14.70 6.86
C ASP A 200 9.24 14.93 6.20
N ARG A 201 8.97 14.29 5.06
CA ARG A 201 7.62 14.30 4.46
C ARG A 201 6.58 13.62 5.35
N ILE A 202 6.92 12.48 5.97
CA ILE A 202 6.04 11.79 6.92
C ILE A 202 5.78 12.68 8.14
N ARG A 203 6.80 13.34 8.68
CA ARG A 203 6.69 14.30 9.78
C ARG A 203 5.84 15.50 9.40
N GLN A 204 6.10 16.13 8.26
CA GLN A 204 5.31 17.28 7.80
C GLN A 204 3.83 16.92 7.66
N LYS A 205 3.52 15.75 7.08
CA LYS A 205 2.13 15.28 7.00
C LYS A 205 1.54 14.89 8.36
N SER A 206 2.30 14.27 9.25
CA SER A 206 1.82 13.91 10.59
C SER A 206 1.48 15.13 11.44
N HIS A 207 2.17 16.25 11.23
CA HIS A 207 1.93 17.51 11.95
C HIS A 207 1.01 18.50 11.21
N SER A 208 0.45 18.11 10.06
CA SER A 208 -0.45 18.97 9.28
C SER A 208 -1.70 19.37 10.08
N TRP A 209 -2.25 20.55 9.81
CA TRP A 209 -3.39 21.09 10.58
C TRP A 209 -4.60 20.15 10.62
N THR A 210 -4.89 19.45 9.52
CA THR A 210 -5.96 18.46 9.43
C THR A 210 -5.79 17.33 10.43
N SER A 211 -4.55 16.99 10.81
CA SER A 211 -4.27 15.88 11.72
C SER A 211 -4.54 16.23 13.20
N ARG A 212 -4.59 17.52 13.55
CA ARG A 212 -4.78 18.02 14.93
C ARG A 212 -6.19 17.80 15.47
N TYR A 213 -7.18 17.69 14.59
CA TYR A 213 -8.60 17.55 14.97
C TYR A 213 -9.15 16.13 14.76
N LEU A 214 -8.30 15.17 14.40
CA LEU A 214 -8.73 13.79 14.15
C LEU A 214 -8.95 13.03 15.45
N ASN A 215 -10.12 12.40 15.55
CA ASN A 215 -10.36 11.38 16.56
C ASN A 215 -9.48 10.13 16.29
N GLY A 216 -9.41 9.19 17.25
CA GLY A 216 -8.56 8.00 17.11
C GLY A 216 -8.87 7.14 15.88
N ALA A 217 -10.12 7.10 15.42
CA ALA A 217 -10.48 6.38 14.19
C ALA A 217 -9.92 7.09 12.95
N GLY A 218 -10.07 8.41 12.87
CA GLY A 218 -9.49 9.24 11.81
C GLY A 218 -7.96 9.17 11.77
N LYS A 219 -7.29 9.23 12.93
CA LYS A 219 -5.83 9.03 13.03
C LYS A 219 -5.43 7.66 12.47
N LEU A 220 -6.20 6.59 12.76
CA LEU A 220 -5.87 5.25 12.26
C LEU A 220 -5.97 5.17 10.74
N VAL A 221 -7.00 5.80 10.16
CA VAL A 221 -7.17 5.86 8.71
C VAL A 221 -6.00 6.60 8.08
N LEU A 222 -5.69 7.82 8.54
CA LEU A 222 -4.59 8.64 8.03
C LEU A 222 -3.23 7.92 8.13
N LEU A 223 -2.99 7.24 9.25
CA LEU A 223 -1.78 6.47 9.49
C LEU A 223 -1.60 5.35 8.47
N LYS A 224 -2.69 4.64 8.13
CA LYS A 224 -2.64 3.48 7.23
C LYS A 224 -2.65 3.87 5.75
N SER A 225 -3.51 4.80 5.35
CA SER A 225 -3.71 5.15 3.95
C SER A 225 -2.62 6.09 3.42
N ILE A 226 -2.13 7.01 4.25
CA ILE A 226 -1.19 8.04 3.82
C ILE A 226 0.20 7.80 4.42
N LEU A 227 0.35 7.88 5.75
CA LEU A 227 1.68 7.90 6.38
C LEU A 227 2.48 6.61 6.13
N SER A 228 1.81 5.45 6.26
CA SER A 228 2.44 4.14 6.01
C SER A 228 2.63 3.86 4.51
N ALA A 229 1.94 4.59 3.63
CA ALA A 229 2.03 4.41 2.18
C ALA A 229 3.18 5.24 1.58
N MET A 230 3.50 6.41 2.14
CA MET A 230 4.57 7.30 1.66
C MET A 230 5.93 6.62 1.38
N PRO A 231 6.48 5.74 2.25
CA PRO A 231 7.75 5.08 1.97
C PRO A 231 7.64 3.91 0.97
N THR A 232 6.43 3.49 0.58
CA THR A 232 6.20 2.23 -0.18
C THR A 232 6.96 2.21 -1.50
N TYR A 233 6.96 3.32 -2.24
CA TYR A 233 7.67 3.41 -3.53
C TYR A 233 9.18 3.25 -3.40
N ALA A 234 9.80 3.77 -2.32
CA ALA A 234 11.21 3.55 -2.07
C ALA A 234 11.50 2.10 -1.59
N MET A 235 10.57 1.54 -0.81
CA MET A 235 10.67 0.18 -0.28
C MET A 235 10.52 -0.91 -1.34
N THR A 236 9.91 -0.64 -2.49
CA THR A 236 9.83 -1.62 -3.59
C THR A 236 11.17 -1.85 -4.28
N CYS A 237 12.09 -0.87 -4.23
CA CYS A 237 13.37 -0.93 -4.92
C CYS A 237 14.55 -1.16 -3.96
N PHE A 238 14.43 -0.72 -2.70
CA PHE A 238 15.56 -0.72 -1.76
C PHE A 238 15.20 -1.33 -0.42
N LYS A 239 16.16 -2.06 0.16
CA LYS A 239 16.12 -2.46 1.57
C LYS A 239 16.51 -1.27 2.45
N LEU A 240 15.56 -0.76 3.22
CA LEU A 240 15.77 0.34 4.16
C LEU A 240 16.65 -0.13 5.33
N PRO A 241 17.59 0.72 5.81
CA PRO A 241 18.34 0.42 7.02
C PRO A 241 17.42 0.26 8.23
N LYS A 242 17.72 -0.70 9.13
CA LYS A 242 16.92 -0.94 10.35
C LYS A 242 16.76 0.31 11.21
N SER A 243 17.81 1.14 11.32
CA SER A 243 17.76 2.42 12.05
C SER A 243 16.70 3.36 11.48
N PHE A 244 16.56 3.41 10.16
CA PHE A 244 15.60 4.25 9.46
C PHE A 244 14.17 3.73 9.61
N CYS A 245 13.96 2.40 9.51
CA CYS A 245 12.68 1.77 9.83
C CYS A 245 12.22 2.10 11.25
N LYS A 246 13.15 2.04 12.24
CA LYS A 246 12.88 2.43 13.62
C LYS A 246 12.49 3.91 13.74
N GLN A 247 13.16 4.82 13.02
CA GLN A 247 12.81 6.23 13.04
C GLN A 247 11.41 6.50 12.47
N ILE A 248 11.04 5.86 11.35
CA ILE A 248 9.68 5.95 10.80
C ILE A 248 8.67 5.42 11.82
N GLN A 249 8.93 4.25 12.40
CA GLN A 249 8.07 3.64 13.41
C GLN A 249 7.88 4.58 14.62
N THR A 250 8.94 5.25 15.08
CA THR A 250 8.84 6.26 16.14
C THR A 250 7.90 7.39 15.74
N VAL A 251 8.03 7.95 14.54
CA VAL A 251 7.13 9.04 14.07
C VAL A 251 5.68 8.56 13.99
N LEU A 252 5.43 7.35 13.48
CA LEU A 252 4.08 6.77 13.41
C LEU A 252 3.49 6.49 14.80
N THR A 253 4.32 6.01 15.73
CA THR A 253 3.93 5.76 17.12
C THR A 253 3.56 7.05 17.83
N ARG A 254 4.36 8.11 17.63
CA ARG A 254 4.11 9.43 18.17
C ARG A 254 2.85 10.04 17.58
N PHE A 255 2.67 9.97 16.27
CA PHE A 255 1.44 10.41 15.62
C PHE A 255 0.18 9.72 16.17
N TRP A 256 0.27 8.43 16.53
CA TRP A 256 -0.85 7.68 17.09
C TRP A 256 -1.20 8.11 18.52
N TRP A 257 -0.22 8.28 19.40
CA TRP A 257 -0.43 8.54 20.82
C TRP A 257 -0.50 10.03 21.18
N ASP A 258 0.23 10.88 20.48
CA ASP A 258 0.35 12.31 20.78
C ASP A 258 -0.81 13.08 20.14
N ASP A 259 -1.38 14.05 20.87
CA ASP A 259 -2.44 14.94 20.36
C ASP A 259 -1.89 16.26 19.85
N LYS A 260 -0.78 16.73 20.41
CA LYS A 260 -0.05 17.92 19.97
C LYS A 260 1.41 17.54 19.67
N PRO A 261 2.08 18.20 18.72
CA PRO A 261 3.49 17.94 18.38
C PRO A 261 4.41 18.02 19.61
N ASP A 262 4.13 18.98 20.50
CA ASP A 262 5.02 19.35 21.60
C ASP A 262 4.77 18.55 22.88
N HIS A 263 3.63 17.85 22.97
CA HIS A 263 3.27 17.04 24.13
C HIS A 263 3.37 15.55 23.83
N ARG A 264 4.45 14.94 24.31
CA ARG A 264 4.63 13.48 24.26
C ARG A 264 3.70 12.82 25.26
N LYS A 265 2.68 12.13 24.76
CA LYS A 265 1.80 11.27 25.56
C LYS A 265 2.44 9.90 25.79
N MET A 266 1.92 9.21 26.80
CA MET A 266 2.33 7.85 27.10
C MET A 266 1.85 6.88 26.02
N SER A 267 2.76 6.02 25.55
CA SER A 267 2.43 4.91 24.66
C SER A 267 1.88 3.74 25.47
N TRP A 268 0.55 3.58 25.48
CA TRP A 268 -0.11 2.56 26.30
C TRP A 268 0.10 1.13 25.80
N VAL A 269 0.18 0.96 24.48
CA VAL A 269 0.34 -0.33 23.81
C VAL A 269 1.58 -0.31 22.94
N ALA A 270 2.38 -1.38 23.00
CA ALA A 270 3.57 -1.53 22.20
C ALA A 270 3.22 -1.57 20.70
N TRP A 271 4.09 -0.99 19.86
CA TRP A 271 3.86 -0.94 18.42
C TRP A 271 3.75 -2.34 17.79
N SER A 272 4.50 -3.33 18.31
CA SER A 272 4.41 -4.73 17.90
C SER A 272 3.01 -5.32 18.07
N THR A 273 2.28 -4.91 19.10
CA THR A 273 0.88 -5.31 19.30
C THR A 273 -0.04 -4.54 18.35
N LEU A 274 0.24 -3.26 18.07
CA LEU A 274 -0.55 -2.46 17.13
C LEU A 274 -0.49 -2.99 15.68
N THR A 275 0.63 -3.61 15.29
CA THR A 275 0.82 -4.18 13.94
C THR A 275 0.08 -5.51 13.75
N LEU A 276 -0.35 -6.17 14.82
CA LEU A 276 -1.15 -7.40 14.75
C LEU A 276 -2.47 -7.17 13.99
N PRO A 277 -3.02 -8.20 13.32
CA PRO A 277 -4.32 -8.09 12.69
C PRO A 277 -5.42 -7.89 13.74
N LYS A 278 -6.56 -7.32 13.33
CA LYS A 278 -7.73 -7.10 14.19
C LYS A 278 -8.20 -8.37 14.92
N ARG A 279 -8.11 -9.53 14.24
CA ARG A 279 -8.44 -10.85 14.80
C ARG A 279 -7.55 -11.28 15.97
N ALA A 280 -6.32 -10.77 16.03
CA ALA A 280 -5.33 -11.04 17.08
C ALA A 280 -5.16 -9.85 18.04
N GLY A 281 -6.10 -8.90 18.04
CA GLY A 281 -6.12 -7.78 18.97
C GLY A 281 -5.27 -6.57 18.61
N GLY A 282 -4.64 -6.56 17.44
CA GLY A 282 -3.97 -5.36 16.94
C GLY A 282 -4.88 -4.44 16.16
N LEU A 283 -4.33 -3.30 15.74
CA LEU A 283 -5.02 -2.34 14.88
C LEU A 283 -4.74 -2.57 13.41
N GLY A 284 -3.88 -3.54 13.04
CA GLY A 284 -3.46 -3.79 11.66
C GLY A 284 -2.57 -2.69 11.10
N CYS A 285 -1.78 -2.02 11.94
CA CYS A 285 -0.74 -1.10 11.49
C CYS A 285 0.35 -1.88 10.74
N ARG A 286 1.10 -1.19 9.86
CA ARG A 286 2.17 -1.83 9.10
C ARG A 286 3.48 -1.79 9.89
N GLU A 287 4.16 -2.92 9.91
CA GLU A 287 5.54 -3.01 10.36
C GLU A 287 6.46 -2.76 9.18
N ILE A 288 7.08 -1.57 9.16
CA ILE A 288 7.77 -1.03 7.98
C ILE A 288 8.91 -1.93 7.52
N GLU A 289 9.71 -2.48 8.44
CA GLU A 289 10.86 -3.33 8.10
C GLU A 289 10.44 -4.60 7.34
N LYS A 290 9.40 -5.27 7.83
CA LYS A 290 8.89 -6.53 7.28
C LYS A 290 8.02 -6.32 6.06
N PHE A 291 7.31 -5.20 6.03
CA PHE A 291 6.59 -4.77 4.84
C PHE A 291 7.55 -4.45 3.69
N ASN A 292 8.72 -3.85 3.98
CA ASN A 292 9.79 -3.66 3.00
C ASN A 292 10.32 -4.99 2.46
N ASP A 293 10.56 -5.98 3.32
CA ASP A 293 10.96 -7.32 2.90
C ASP A 293 9.93 -7.99 1.98
N ALA A 294 8.65 -7.90 2.30
CA ALA A 294 7.58 -8.43 1.46
C ALA A 294 7.43 -7.70 0.11
N LEU A 295 7.75 -6.41 0.03
CA LEU A 295 7.77 -5.67 -1.23
C LEU A 295 8.95 -6.12 -2.11
N LEU A 296 10.12 -6.29 -1.51
CA LEU A 296 11.32 -6.77 -2.21
C LEU A 296 11.16 -8.22 -2.69
N ALA A 297 10.46 -9.05 -1.92
CA ALA A 297 10.09 -10.40 -2.34
C ALA A 297 9.23 -10.39 -3.61
N LYS A 298 8.34 -9.41 -3.79
CA LYS A 298 7.58 -9.27 -5.05
C LYS A 298 8.51 -8.97 -6.25
N LEU A 299 9.56 -8.18 -6.03
CA LEU A 299 10.57 -7.92 -7.07
C LEU A 299 11.37 -9.18 -7.41
N ALA A 300 11.80 -9.94 -6.41
CA ALA A 300 12.47 -11.22 -6.59
C ALA A 300 11.59 -12.25 -7.32
N TRP A 301 10.28 -12.28 -7.02
CA TRP A 301 9.31 -13.14 -7.69
C TRP A 301 9.17 -12.79 -9.17
N ARG A 302 9.17 -11.49 -9.52
CA ARG A 302 9.14 -11.04 -10.91
C ARG A 302 10.38 -11.49 -11.68
N ILE A 303 11.55 -11.42 -11.06
CA ILE A 303 12.82 -11.89 -11.67
C ILE A 303 12.77 -13.40 -11.93
N LEU A 304 12.19 -14.16 -10.99
CA LEU A 304 12.05 -15.60 -11.10
C LEU A 304 11.05 -16.02 -12.21
N LYS A 305 9.86 -15.40 -12.25
CA LYS A 305 8.81 -15.76 -13.22
C LYS A 305 9.03 -15.22 -14.63
N PHE A 306 9.71 -14.09 -14.77
CA PHE A 306 9.98 -13.44 -16.06
C PHE A 306 11.49 -13.27 -16.28
N PRO A 307 12.23 -14.39 -16.49
CA PRO A 307 13.68 -14.36 -16.67
C PRO A 307 14.10 -13.58 -17.93
N GLU A 308 13.23 -13.50 -18.93
CA GLU A 308 13.46 -12.75 -20.18
C GLU A 308 13.30 -11.24 -20.01
N SER A 309 12.76 -10.77 -18.89
CA SER A 309 12.63 -9.33 -18.66
C SER A 309 14.00 -8.66 -18.63
N LEU A 310 14.10 -7.45 -19.20
CA LEU A 310 15.35 -6.68 -19.25
C LEU A 310 16.01 -6.55 -17.87
N LEU A 311 15.21 -6.37 -16.82
CA LEU A 311 15.68 -6.32 -15.43
C LEU A 311 16.31 -7.65 -14.99
N ALA A 312 15.63 -8.78 -15.24
CA ALA A 312 16.12 -10.10 -14.87
C ALA A 312 17.40 -10.44 -15.63
N GLN A 313 17.43 -10.25 -16.95
CA GLN A 313 18.63 -10.48 -17.77
C GLN A 313 19.81 -9.60 -17.35
N THR A 314 19.57 -8.32 -17.07
CA THR A 314 20.63 -7.38 -16.65
C THR A 314 21.22 -7.79 -15.30
N LEU A 315 20.37 -8.11 -14.31
CA LEU A 315 20.82 -8.50 -12.97
C LEU A 315 21.44 -9.90 -12.95
N ALA A 316 20.83 -10.87 -13.63
CA ALA A 316 21.36 -12.22 -13.75
C ALA A 316 22.71 -12.20 -14.46
N GLY A 317 22.86 -11.52 -15.60
CA GLY A 317 24.14 -11.41 -16.30
C GLY A 317 25.25 -10.75 -15.48
N LYS A 318 24.90 -9.92 -14.49
CA LYS A 318 25.87 -9.26 -13.59
C LYS A 318 26.24 -10.08 -12.36
N TYR A 319 25.30 -10.83 -11.78
CA TYR A 319 25.46 -11.45 -10.47
C TYR A 319 25.31 -12.97 -10.49
N CYS A 320 24.48 -13.51 -11.37
CA CYS A 320 24.21 -14.94 -11.53
C CYS A 320 25.01 -15.47 -12.73
N HIS A 321 26.31 -15.73 -12.51
CA HIS A 321 27.19 -16.27 -13.56
C HIS A 321 26.96 -17.77 -13.79
N SER A 322 27.35 -18.58 -12.80
CA SER A 322 27.28 -20.06 -12.87
C SER A 322 26.30 -20.65 -11.85
N THR A 323 25.62 -19.81 -11.08
CA THR A 323 24.67 -20.26 -10.04
C THR A 323 23.27 -19.78 -10.35
N PRO A 324 22.24 -20.61 -10.12
CA PRO A 324 20.86 -20.21 -10.29
C PRO A 324 20.50 -19.09 -9.31
N PHE A 325 19.54 -18.25 -9.69
CA PHE A 325 19.11 -17.07 -8.92
C PHE A 325 18.77 -17.39 -7.45
N LEU A 326 18.18 -18.56 -7.18
CA LEU A 326 17.81 -18.99 -5.83
C LEU A 326 19.03 -19.25 -4.91
N SER A 327 20.18 -19.61 -5.49
CA SER A 327 21.39 -20.03 -4.76
C SER A 327 22.53 -19.01 -4.81
N THR A 328 22.43 -17.96 -5.63
CA THR A 328 23.50 -16.95 -5.80
C THR A 328 23.76 -16.14 -4.51
N PRO A 329 24.98 -16.12 -3.94
CA PRO A 329 25.29 -15.26 -2.80
C PRO A 329 25.39 -13.77 -3.20
N ALA A 330 25.19 -12.86 -2.24
CA ALA A 330 25.39 -11.43 -2.46
C ALA A 330 26.88 -11.05 -2.33
N PRO A 331 27.55 -10.58 -3.40
CA PRO A 331 28.94 -10.14 -3.29
C PRO A 331 29.08 -8.89 -2.42
N LYS A 332 30.24 -8.69 -1.78
CA LYS A 332 30.50 -7.50 -0.94
C LYS A 332 30.34 -6.19 -1.74
N SER A 333 30.66 -6.18 -3.02
CA SER A 333 30.50 -5.07 -3.97
C SER A 333 29.09 -4.95 -4.59
N ALA A 334 28.10 -5.72 -4.12
CA ALA A 334 26.74 -5.68 -4.65
C ALA A 334 26.10 -4.29 -4.58
N SER A 335 25.30 -3.98 -5.61
CA SER A 335 24.47 -2.78 -5.64
C SER A 335 23.39 -2.83 -4.57
N HIS A 336 22.86 -1.66 -4.20
CA HIS A 336 21.78 -1.57 -3.20
C HIS A 336 20.49 -2.26 -3.66
N GLY A 337 20.14 -2.12 -4.93
CA GLY A 337 19.01 -2.85 -5.53
C GLY A 337 19.20 -4.36 -5.43
N TRP A 338 20.38 -4.88 -5.78
CA TRP A 338 20.66 -6.32 -5.69
C TRP A 338 20.58 -6.87 -4.27
N ARG A 339 21.16 -6.16 -3.29
CA ARG A 339 21.00 -6.56 -1.88
C ARG A 339 19.54 -6.59 -1.44
N GLY A 340 18.71 -5.68 -1.95
CA GLY A 340 17.26 -5.70 -1.75
C GLY A 340 16.60 -6.93 -2.36
N VAL A 341 16.93 -7.26 -3.62
CA VAL A 341 16.43 -8.46 -4.31
C VAL A 341 16.79 -9.73 -3.54
N ILE A 342 18.04 -9.86 -3.08
CA ILE A 342 18.48 -11.03 -2.29
C ILE A 342 17.72 -11.10 -0.95
N ALA A 343 17.52 -9.99 -0.25
CA ALA A 343 16.72 -9.98 0.97
C ALA A 343 15.27 -10.44 0.71
N GLY A 344 14.66 -9.99 -0.39
CA GLY A 344 13.35 -10.45 -0.83
C GLY A 344 13.31 -11.93 -1.22
N ARG A 345 14.36 -12.42 -1.88
CA ARG A 345 14.53 -13.83 -2.24
C ARG A 345 14.55 -14.73 -1.02
N GLU A 346 15.25 -14.37 0.05
CA GLU A 346 15.25 -15.19 1.28
C GLU A 346 13.86 -15.32 1.90
N VAL A 347 13.01 -14.29 1.79
CA VAL A 347 11.60 -14.37 2.20
C VAL A 347 10.81 -15.31 1.31
N LEU A 348 11.06 -15.28 -0.01
CA LEU A 348 10.42 -16.20 -0.93
C LEU A 348 10.80 -17.65 -0.64
N ARG A 349 12.09 -17.94 -0.41
CA ARG A 349 12.56 -19.31 -0.13
C ARG A 349 11.80 -20.00 1.02
N GLN A 350 11.32 -19.23 1.99
CA GLN A 350 10.54 -19.74 3.13
C GLN A 350 9.11 -20.18 2.79
N GLY A 351 8.60 -19.91 1.59
CA GLY A 351 7.24 -20.31 1.17
C GLY A 351 7.14 -20.73 -0.30
N LEU A 352 8.26 -20.93 -0.98
CA LEU A 352 8.35 -21.48 -2.32
C LEU A 352 8.38 -23.00 -2.25
N GLY A 353 7.61 -23.66 -3.10
CA GLY A 353 7.69 -25.11 -3.32
C GLY A 353 7.52 -25.44 -4.78
N TRP A 354 8.10 -26.56 -5.19
CA TRP A 354 7.98 -27.08 -6.54
C TRP A 354 6.67 -27.85 -6.70
N VAL A 355 6.00 -27.60 -7.81
CA VAL A 355 4.93 -28.47 -8.31
C VAL A 355 5.52 -29.33 -9.41
N ILE A 356 5.33 -30.64 -9.26
CA ILE A 356 5.96 -31.67 -10.08
C ILE A 356 5.22 -31.75 -11.41
N GLY A 357 5.93 -31.45 -12.49
CA GLY A 357 5.50 -31.74 -13.85
C GLY A 357 6.17 -33.02 -14.31
N ASN A 358 7.35 -32.89 -14.91
CA ASN A 358 8.19 -33.99 -15.39
C ASN A 358 9.32 -34.39 -14.41
N GLY A 359 9.56 -33.59 -13.36
CA GLY A 359 10.55 -33.86 -12.32
C GLY A 359 12.01 -33.67 -12.73
N SER A 360 12.29 -33.18 -13.96
CA SER A 360 13.65 -33.09 -14.49
C SER A 360 14.45 -31.91 -13.92
N ASP A 361 13.77 -30.89 -13.41
CA ASP A 361 14.38 -29.65 -12.93
C ASP A 361 14.47 -29.59 -11.40
N ILE A 362 13.93 -30.62 -10.71
CA ILE A 362 13.83 -30.69 -9.25
C ILE A 362 14.85 -31.68 -8.69
N ASN A 363 15.73 -31.21 -7.81
CA ASN A 363 16.62 -32.10 -7.06
C ASN A 363 15.87 -32.71 -5.86
N ALA A 364 15.87 -34.03 -5.75
CA ALA A 364 15.09 -34.75 -4.75
C ALA A 364 15.43 -34.35 -3.31
N TRP A 365 16.71 -34.02 -3.03
CA TRP A 365 17.20 -33.75 -1.68
C TRP A 365 17.31 -32.27 -1.31
N SER A 366 17.58 -31.38 -2.27
CA SER A 366 17.88 -29.96 -1.99
C SER A 366 16.69 -29.02 -2.25
N ASP A 367 15.75 -29.43 -3.09
CA ASP A 367 14.59 -28.63 -3.47
C ASP A 367 13.34 -28.98 -2.64
N PRO A 368 12.49 -27.99 -2.30
CA PRO A 368 11.27 -28.24 -1.52
C PRO A 368 10.12 -28.70 -2.44
N TRP A 369 9.85 -30.01 -2.49
CA TRP A 369 8.79 -30.60 -3.33
C TRP A 369 7.87 -31.59 -2.60
N LEU A 370 8.20 -32.00 -1.37
CA LEU A 370 7.49 -33.07 -0.63
C LEU A 370 6.12 -32.67 -0.06
N SER A 371 5.74 -31.38 -0.12
CA SER A 371 4.46 -30.92 0.41
C SER A 371 3.89 -29.74 -0.39
N PRO A 372 2.59 -29.75 -0.71
CA PRO A 372 1.93 -28.65 -1.40
C PRO A 372 1.55 -27.49 -0.47
N LYS A 373 1.78 -27.61 0.84
CA LYS A 373 1.37 -26.60 1.85
C LYS A 373 2.56 -25.87 2.48
N THR A 374 3.66 -26.57 2.66
CA THR A 374 4.86 -26.08 3.35
C THR A 374 6.09 -26.52 2.59
N PRO A 375 7.11 -25.65 2.45
CA PRO A 375 8.35 -26.06 1.80
C PRO A 375 9.01 -27.16 2.63
N MET A 376 9.07 -28.37 2.07
CA MET A 376 9.63 -29.55 2.72
C MET A 376 10.62 -30.24 1.78
N CYS A 377 11.81 -30.51 2.30
CA CYS A 377 12.84 -31.33 1.67
C CYS A 377 13.18 -32.52 2.59
N PRO A 378 13.74 -33.61 2.06
CA PRO A 378 14.24 -34.70 2.89
C PRO A 378 15.22 -34.20 3.96
N MET A 379 15.10 -34.73 5.18
CA MET A 379 16.03 -34.46 6.27
C MET A 379 17.29 -35.33 6.15
N GLY A 380 18.46 -34.70 6.27
CA GLY A 380 19.76 -35.36 6.27
C GLY A 380 20.61 -35.00 5.04
N PRO A 381 21.93 -35.23 5.10
CA PRO A 381 22.77 -35.12 3.92
C PRO A 381 22.43 -36.27 2.94
N PRO A 382 22.33 -36.01 1.63
CA PRO A 382 22.23 -37.08 0.66
C PRO A 382 23.48 -37.97 0.73
N THR A 383 23.31 -39.27 0.50
CA THR A 383 24.45 -40.15 0.17
C THR A 383 25.12 -39.67 -1.12
N GLU A 384 26.40 -39.97 -1.34
CA GLU A 384 27.11 -39.55 -2.57
C GLU A 384 26.38 -39.99 -3.86
N GLN A 385 25.70 -41.15 -3.83
CA GLN A 385 24.85 -41.64 -4.93
C GLN A 385 23.56 -40.83 -5.14
N ASN A 386 23.02 -40.19 -4.09
CA ASN A 386 21.74 -39.48 -4.14
C ASN A 386 21.90 -37.95 -4.29
N LYS A 387 23.15 -37.48 -4.42
CA LYS A 387 23.48 -36.05 -4.45
C LYS A 387 22.94 -35.34 -5.69
N GLU A 388 22.85 -36.07 -6.80
CA GLU A 388 22.32 -35.61 -8.09
C GLU A 388 20.94 -36.22 -8.43
N LEU A 389 20.33 -36.95 -7.47
CA LEU A 389 19.03 -37.60 -7.66
C LEU A 389 17.96 -36.56 -7.98
N LYS A 390 17.27 -36.75 -9.10
CA LYS A 390 16.15 -35.91 -9.53
C LYS A 390 14.83 -36.55 -9.19
N VAL A 391 13.77 -35.74 -9.13
CA VAL A 391 12.41 -36.26 -8.94
C VAL A 391 11.97 -37.10 -10.14
N SER A 392 12.49 -36.82 -11.34
CA SER A 392 12.29 -37.65 -12.53
C SER A 392 12.74 -39.10 -12.34
N ASP A 393 13.77 -39.34 -11.53
CA ASP A 393 14.32 -40.68 -11.30
C ASP A 393 13.44 -41.51 -10.34
N LEU A 394 12.47 -40.85 -9.69
CA LEU A 394 11.45 -41.47 -8.84
C LEU A 394 10.13 -41.69 -9.60
N LEU A 395 10.05 -41.28 -10.87
CA LEU A 395 8.88 -41.43 -11.73
C LEU A 395 9.15 -42.53 -12.76
N ASN A 396 8.16 -43.35 -13.04
CA ASN A 396 8.25 -44.33 -14.12
C ASN A 396 8.18 -43.61 -15.47
N GLY A 397 9.20 -43.82 -16.33
CA GLY A 397 9.30 -43.15 -17.63
C GLY A 397 8.17 -43.44 -18.62
N ILE A 398 7.38 -44.51 -18.41
CA ILE A 398 6.28 -44.92 -19.30
C ILE A 398 4.92 -44.57 -18.68
N THR A 399 4.66 -45.01 -17.44
CA THR A 399 3.36 -44.79 -16.78
C THR A 399 3.24 -43.41 -16.14
N LYS A 400 4.36 -42.72 -15.90
CA LYS A 400 4.46 -41.41 -15.21
C LYS A 400 3.90 -41.39 -13.79
N GLU A 401 3.60 -42.57 -13.27
CA GLU A 401 3.28 -42.80 -11.88
C GLU A 401 4.57 -42.91 -11.07
N TRP A 402 4.43 -42.81 -9.75
CA TRP A 402 5.53 -42.98 -8.81
C TRP A 402 6.13 -44.40 -8.89
N ASP A 403 7.44 -44.48 -9.07
CA ASP A 403 8.19 -45.74 -9.01
C ASP A 403 8.41 -46.15 -7.54
N LEU A 404 7.55 -47.05 -7.06
CA LEU A 404 7.59 -47.55 -5.68
C LEU A 404 8.95 -48.18 -5.31
N PRO A 405 9.57 -49.07 -6.12
CA PRO A 405 10.94 -49.53 -5.92
C PRO A 405 11.96 -48.41 -5.74
N ALA A 406 11.96 -47.41 -6.62
CA ALA A 406 12.92 -46.29 -6.55
C ALA A 406 12.72 -45.44 -5.29
N ILE A 407 11.47 -45.16 -4.91
CA ILE A 407 11.13 -44.41 -3.69
C ILE A 407 11.60 -45.16 -2.45
N ARG A 408 11.38 -46.48 -2.37
CA ARG A 408 11.80 -47.30 -1.22
C ARG A 408 13.32 -47.41 -1.10
N LEU A 409 14.03 -47.37 -2.23
CA LEU A 409 15.49 -47.38 -2.25
C LEU A 409 16.08 -46.05 -1.78
N HIS A 410 15.54 -44.91 -2.27
CA HIS A 410 16.17 -43.60 -2.07
C HIS A 410 15.55 -42.75 -0.95
N LEU A 411 14.23 -42.84 -0.73
CA LEU A 411 13.46 -42.01 0.23
C LEU A 411 12.35 -42.81 0.96
N PRO A 412 12.67 -43.94 1.62
CA PRO A 412 11.65 -44.81 2.25
C PRO A 412 10.82 -44.10 3.33
N GLN A 413 11.43 -43.14 4.04
CA GLN A 413 10.78 -42.39 5.12
C GLN A 413 9.66 -41.45 4.63
N TYR A 414 9.66 -41.10 3.34
CA TYR A 414 8.73 -40.14 2.75
C TYR A 414 7.73 -40.80 1.79
N GLU A 415 7.70 -42.14 1.69
CA GLU A 415 6.83 -42.90 0.78
C GLU A 415 5.36 -42.42 0.86
N GLU A 416 4.78 -42.36 2.06
CA GLU A 416 3.40 -41.91 2.24
C GLU A 416 3.15 -40.46 1.82
N HIS A 417 4.16 -39.59 1.91
CA HIS A 417 4.04 -38.19 1.52
C HIS A 417 4.12 -38.06 0.00
N ILE A 418 5.04 -38.80 -0.62
CA ILE A 418 5.27 -38.81 -2.07
C ILE A 418 4.04 -39.38 -2.80
N LEU A 419 3.48 -40.49 -2.33
CA LEU A 419 2.30 -41.12 -2.95
C LEU A 419 1.03 -40.25 -2.89
N LYS A 420 0.97 -39.28 -1.96
CA LYS A 420 -0.14 -38.30 -1.89
C LYS A 420 0.00 -37.19 -2.92
N LEU A 421 1.16 -37.03 -3.54
CA LEU A 421 1.40 -36.06 -4.60
C LEU A 421 0.95 -36.67 -5.93
N VAL A 422 0.20 -35.92 -6.72
CA VAL A 422 -0.24 -36.33 -8.05
C VAL A 422 0.68 -35.66 -9.07
N PRO A 423 1.54 -36.40 -9.79
CA PRO A 423 2.32 -35.87 -10.91
C PRO A 423 1.41 -35.36 -12.03
N SER A 424 1.92 -34.47 -12.89
CA SER A 424 1.12 -33.97 -14.01
C SER A 424 0.98 -35.03 -15.11
N GLU A 425 -0.26 -35.33 -15.53
CA GLU A 425 -0.55 -36.24 -16.64
C GLU A 425 -0.11 -35.67 -18.00
N PHE A 426 -0.10 -34.33 -18.12
CA PHE A 426 0.34 -33.60 -19.29
C PHE A 426 1.84 -33.27 -19.17
N HIS A 427 2.58 -33.22 -20.29
CA HIS A 427 4.03 -32.86 -20.34
C HIS A 427 4.31 -31.40 -19.92
N MET A 428 3.84 -31.02 -18.74
CA MET A 428 4.04 -29.72 -18.13
C MET A 428 5.44 -29.66 -17.54
N LYS A 429 6.10 -28.52 -17.72
CA LYS A 429 7.38 -28.26 -17.07
C LYS A 429 7.18 -28.07 -15.57
N ASP A 430 8.18 -28.47 -14.80
CA ASP A 430 8.23 -28.22 -13.37
C ASP A 430 8.07 -26.72 -13.07
N GLU A 431 7.22 -26.38 -12.11
CA GLU A 431 6.90 -24.99 -11.81
C GLU A 431 7.10 -24.68 -10.33
N LEU A 432 7.90 -23.65 -10.03
CA LEU A 432 8.01 -23.12 -8.68
C LEU A 432 6.81 -22.23 -8.35
N ARG A 433 6.08 -22.56 -7.27
CA ARG A 433 4.89 -21.86 -6.82
C ARG A 433 5.00 -21.35 -5.38
N TRP A 434 4.27 -20.29 -5.08
CA TRP A 434 4.07 -19.80 -3.73
C TRP A 434 2.97 -20.60 -3.03
N LEU A 435 3.35 -21.46 -2.08
CA LEU A 435 2.48 -22.49 -1.50
C LEU A 435 1.32 -21.91 -0.65
N HIS A 436 1.44 -20.67 -0.18
CA HIS A 436 0.42 -20.03 0.68
C HIS A 436 -0.75 -19.40 -0.10
N THR A 437 -0.87 -19.69 -1.40
CA THR A 437 -1.96 -19.23 -2.26
C THR A 437 -2.40 -20.34 -3.19
N ARG A 438 -3.72 -20.48 -3.41
CA ARG A 438 -4.26 -21.45 -4.36
C ARG A 438 -3.81 -21.21 -5.81
N SER A 439 -3.59 -19.94 -6.19
CA SER A 439 -3.07 -19.58 -7.51
C SER A 439 -1.58 -19.90 -7.69
N GLY A 440 -0.84 -20.15 -6.61
CA GLY A 440 0.61 -20.27 -6.65
C GLY A 440 1.36 -18.95 -6.88
N GLU A 441 0.66 -17.81 -6.94
CA GLU A 441 1.26 -16.50 -7.19
C GLU A 441 1.63 -15.76 -5.91
N TYR A 442 2.84 -15.19 -5.91
CA TYR A 442 3.25 -14.33 -4.82
C TYR A 442 2.58 -12.95 -4.88
N SER A 443 2.01 -12.53 -3.76
CA SER A 443 1.61 -11.14 -3.54
C SER A 443 2.28 -10.58 -2.28
N THR A 444 2.55 -9.28 -2.26
CA THR A 444 3.08 -8.62 -1.05
C THR A 444 2.18 -8.84 0.17
N LYS A 445 0.85 -8.96 -0.03
CA LYS A 445 -0.10 -9.25 1.04
C LYS A 445 0.14 -10.64 1.64
N THR A 446 0.32 -11.66 0.79
CA THR A 446 0.49 -13.05 1.23
C THR A 446 1.84 -13.26 1.89
N GLY A 447 2.93 -12.72 1.34
CA GLY A 447 4.24 -12.76 1.98
C GLY A 447 4.29 -12.02 3.33
N TYR A 448 3.63 -10.86 3.44
CA TYR A 448 3.54 -10.14 4.71
C TYR A 448 2.68 -10.87 5.75
N THR A 449 1.62 -11.57 5.30
CA THR A 449 0.74 -12.36 6.18
C THR A 449 1.42 -13.63 6.65
N TYR A 450 2.21 -14.28 5.78
CA TYR A 450 3.03 -15.43 6.13
C TYR A 450 4.01 -15.09 7.26
N TRP A 451 4.75 -13.97 7.11
CA TRP A 451 5.64 -13.49 8.17
C TRP A 451 4.92 -13.29 9.52
N LYS A 452 3.68 -12.78 9.51
CA LYS A 452 2.89 -12.63 10.74
C LYS A 452 2.46 -13.96 11.35
N THR A 453 2.08 -14.92 10.52
CA THR A 453 1.52 -16.21 10.97
C THR A 453 2.63 -17.13 11.53
N ASN A 454 3.85 -17.04 10.99
CA ASN A 454 5.01 -17.81 11.45
C ASN A 454 5.51 -17.44 12.85
N ARG A 455 4.92 -16.44 13.52
CA ARG A 455 5.26 -16.07 14.89
C ARG A 455 4.66 -16.99 15.97
N GLY A 456 3.98 -18.09 15.58
CA GLY A 456 3.37 -18.99 16.55
C GLY A 456 2.41 -18.25 17.46
N GLU A 457 1.47 -17.50 16.86
CA GLU A 457 0.54 -16.69 17.66
C GLU A 457 -0.55 -17.60 18.20
N GLU A 458 -0.44 -17.93 19.49
CA GLU A 458 -1.51 -18.55 20.28
C GLU A 458 -2.79 -17.74 20.10
N LEU A 459 -3.82 -18.38 19.56
CA LEU A 459 -5.16 -17.83 19.54
C LEU A 459 -5.59 -17.66 21.00
N THR A 460 -5.58 -16.42 21.49
CA THR A 460 -6.17 -16.12 22.79
C THR A 460 -7.65 -16.56 22.76
N ASP A 461 -8.16 -17.18 23.82
CA ASP A 461 -9.58 -17.58 23.96
C ASP A 461 -10.57 -16.41 23.71
N PHE A 462 -10.09 -15.16 23.82
CA PHE A 462 -10.86 -13.98 23.51
C PHE A 462 -11.01 -13.73 21.99
N ASN A 463 -12.23 -13.87 21.49
CA ASN A 463 -12.56 -13.55 20.09
C ASN A 463 -12.72 -12.03 19.86
N TRP A 464 -11.63 -11.39 19.40
CA TRP A 464 -11.59 -9.96 19.09
C TRP A 464 -12.59 -9.48 18.05
N ASN A 465 -12.86 -10.30 17.03
CA ASN A 465 -13.77 -9.92 15.95
C ASN A 465 -15.20 -9.81 16.49
N LEU A 466 -15.66 -10.85 17.18
CA LEU A 466 -17.00 -10.88 17.74
C LEU A 466 -17.19 -9.85 18.87
N CYS A 467 -16.18 -9.66 19.72
CA CYS A 467 -16.31 -8.84 20.93
C CYS A 467 -15.95 -7.36 20.76
N ILE A 468 -15.39 -6.95 19.62
CA ILE A 468 -15.00 -5.55 19.37
C ILE A 468 -15.34 -5.10 17.96
N TRP A 469 -14.92 -5.85 16.94
CA TRP A 469 -14.91 -5.33 15.57
C TRP A 469 -16.24 -5.51 14.81
N GLN A 470 -17.00 -6.57 15.09
CA GLN A 470 -18.29 -6.90 14.46
C GLN A 470 -19.50 -6.29 15.16
N ILE A 471 -19.32 -5.67 16.34
CA ILE A 471 -20.37 -4.92 17.06
C ILE A 471 -20.98 -3.84 16.17
N ARG A 472 -22.29 -3.65 16.23
CA ARG A 472 -22.99 -2.60 15.47
C ARG A 472 -22.93 -1.27 16.21
N THR A 473 -21.78 -0.60 16.10
CA THR A 473 -21.52 0.71 16.75
C THR A 473 -20.52 1.54 15.96
N SER A 474 -20.36 2.83 16.32
CA SER A 474 -19.45 3.74 15.63
C SER A 474 -17.97 3.29 15.76
N PRO A 475 -17.11 3.51 14.75
CA PRO A 475 -15.69 3.15 14.81
C PRO A 475 -14.94 3.74 16.01
N LYS A 476 -15.40 4.90 16.50
CA LYS A 476 -14.90 5.55 17.71
C LYS A 476 -15.10 4.67 18.94
N LEU A 477 -16.30 4.10 19.10
CA LEU A 477 -16.64 3.23 20.22
C LEU A 477 -15.93 1.87 20.11
N LYS A 478 -15.78 1.31 18.91
CA LYS A 478 -14.95 0.10 18.70
C LYS A 478 -13.51 0.30 19.17
N HIS A 479 -12.90 1.44 18.84
CA HIS A 479 -11.56 1.77 19.35
C HIS A 479 -11.54 1.98 20.86
N PHE A 480 -12.60 2.52 21.44
CA PHE A 480 -12.71 2.66 22.89
C PHE A 480 -12.78 1.28 23.59
N LEU A 481 -13.61 0.35 23.10
CA LEU A 481 -13.66 -1.03 23.60
C LEU A 481 -12.30 -1.74 23.47
N TRP A 482 -11.62 -1.54 22.34
CA TRP A 482 -10.24 -2.02 22.15
C TRP A 482 -9.30 -1.47 23.23
N LYS A 483 -9.40 -0.19 23.59
CA LYS A 483 -8.58 0.39 24.68
C LYS A 483 -8.89 -0.23 26.05
N ILE A 484 -10.15 -0.57 26.34
CA ILE A 484 -10.54 -1.26 27.58
C ILE A 484 -9.80 -2.60 27.65
N LYS A 485 -9.93 -3.43 26.60
CA LYS A 485 -9.31 -4.76 26.55
C LYS A 485 -7.78 -4.71 26.57
N SER A 486 -7.19 -3.72 25.94
CA SER A 486 -5.73 -3.54 25.89
C SER A 486 -5.15 -2.85 27.13
N LYS A 487 -5.94 -2.61 28.19
CA LYS A 487 -5.55 -1.86 29.40
C LYS A 487 -4.88 -0.51 29.06
N ALA A 488 -5.40 0.13 28.02
CA ALA A 488 -4.87 1.37 27.45
C ALA A 488 -5.65 2.61 27.90
N LEU A 489 -6.51 2.46 28.91
CA LEU A 489 -7.23 3.56 29.54
C LEU A 489 -6.46 4.06 30.77
N PRO A 490 -6.38 5.39 30.98
CA PRO A 490 -5.77 6.00 32.16
C PRO A 490 -6.68 5.91 33.39
N VAL A 491 -6.98 4.68 33.83
CA VAL A 491 -7.58 4.42 35.13
C VAL A 491 -6.50 4.43 36.21
N GLY A 492 -6.86 4.79 37.45
CA GLY A 492 -5.92 4.90 38.57
C GLY A 492 -4.99 3.68 38.75
N ALA A 493 -5.53 2.46 38.66
CA ALA A 493 -4.73 1.23 38.77
C ALA A 493 -3.68 1.10 37.66
N ASN A 494 -4.03 1.43 36.41
CA ASN A 494 -3.08 1.38 35.29
C ASN A 494 -2.03 2.48 35.35
N LEU A 495 -2.39 3.67 35.88
CA LEU A 495 -1.45 4.77 36.10
C LEU A 495 -0.42 4.40 37.19
N LEU A 496 -0.89 3.82 38.30
CA LEU A 496 -0.03 3.30 39.37
C LEU A 496 0.90 2.19 38.89
N HIS A 497 0.38 1.22 38.14
CA HIS A 497 1.18 0.13 37.57
C HIS A 497 2.29 0.63 36.64
N ARG A 498 2.12 1.81 36.04
CA ARG A 498 3.11 2.47 35.18
C ARG A 498 4.04 3.44 35.93
N GLY A 499 3.96 3.51 37.25
CA GLY A 499 4.82 4.35 38.10
C GLY A 499 4.45 5.83 38.08
N ILE A 500 3.24 6.20 37.63
CA ILE A 500 2.77 7.59 37.69
C ILE A 500 2.24 7.86 39.10
N GLN A 501 2.76 8.90 39.75
CA GLN A 501 2.39 9.31 41.10
C GLN A 501 0.97 9.92 41.10
N VAL A 502 -0.04 9.07 41.24
CA VAL A 502 -1.44 9.45 41.43
C VAL A 502 -2.04 8.62 42.56
N GLU A 503 -3.05 9.15 43.26
CA GLU A 503 -3.73 8.43 44.35
C GLU A 503 -4.34 7.09 43.92
N GLY A 504 -4.67 6.94 42.64
CA GLY A 504 -5.19 5.71 42.04
C GLY A 504 -6.59 5.29 42.53
N ARG A 505 -7.24 6.13 43.33
CA ARG A 505 -8.59 5.92 43.90
C ARG A 505 -9.65 6.62 43.06
N CYS A 506 -10.86 6.07 43.05
CA CYS A 506 -12.02 6.65 42.41
C CYS A 506 -12.50 7.87 43.23
N LYS A 507 -12.57 9.04 42.60
CA LYS A 507 -13.07 10.26 43.26
C LYS A 507 -14.51 10.16 43.78
N ARG A 508 -15.32 9.22 43.26
CA ARG A 508 -16.73 9.07 43.66
C ARG A 508 -16.93 8.20 44.91
N CYS A 509 -16.12 7.18 45.11
CA CYS A 509 -16.35 6.21 46.19
C CYS A 509 -15.07 5.76 46.93
N GLY A 510 -13.91 6.34 46.61
CA GLY A 510 -12.65 6.12 47.33
C GLY A 510 -11.94 4.77 47.11
N LEU A 511 -12.56 3.82 46.38
CA LEU A 511 -11.97 2.51 46.06
C LEU A 511 -10.94 2.59 44.92
N ILE A 512 -10.08 1.58 44.77
CA ILE A 512 -9.08 1.53 43.70
C ILE A 512 -9.75 1.57 42.32
N GLU A 513 -9.32 2.50 41.48
CA GLU A 513 -9.91 2.74 40.16
C GLU A 513 -9.36 1.75 39.12
N THR A 514 -10.03 0.61 38.96
CA THR A 514 -9.82 -0.34 37.85
C THR A 514 -10.85 -0.15 36.74
N GLU A 515 -10.65 -0.73 35.55
CA GLU A 515 -11.67 -0.69 34.48
C GLU A 515 -12.99 -1.33 34.94
N ARG A 516 -12.92 -2.46 35.64
CA ARG A 516 -14.09 -3.10 36.25
C ARG A 516 -14.77 -2.18 37.25
N HIS A 517 -13.99 -1.44 38.03
CA HIS A 517 -14.54 -0.50 38.98
C HIS A 517 -15.30 0.64 38.28
N VAL A 518 -14.67 1.29 37.30
CA VAL A 518 -15.26 2.43 36.58
C VAL A 518 -16.53 2.02 35.81
N PHE A 519 -16.53 0.84 35.20
CA PHE A 519 -17.63 0.43 34.32
C PHE A 519 -18.73 -0.40 35.01
N LEU A 520 -18.46 -1.05 36.15
CA LEU A 520 -19.41 -1.94 36.82
C LEU A 520 -19.51 -1.78 38.35
N GLN A 521 -18.38 -1.76 39.06
CA GLN A 521 -18.42 -1.92 40.53
C GLN A 521 -18.70 -0.61 41.28
N CYS A 522 -18.38 0.54 40.68
CA CYS A 522 -18.65 1.85 41.28
C CYS A 522 -20.16 2.00 41.57
N PRO A 523 -20.56 2.45 42.77
CA PRO A 523 -21.98 2.65 43.10
C PRO A 523 -22.72 3.51 42.07
N PHE A 524 -22.04 4.52 41.53
CA PHE A 524 -22.56 5.36 40.46
C PHE A 524 -22.81 4.57 39.16
N ALA A 525 -21.86 3.72 38.75
CA ALA A 525 -22.02 2.89 37.56
C ALA A 525 -23.17 1.89 37.72
N ARG A 526 -23.31 1.26 38.90
CA ARG A 526 -24.43 0.36 39.20
C ARG A 526 -25.79 1.06 39.04
N ARG A 527 -25.93 2.25 39.63
CA ARG A 527 -27.16 3.05 39.48
C ARG A 527 -27.45 3.42 38.03
N VAL A 528 -26.43 3.74 37.22
CA VAL A 528 -26.62 3.98 35.78
C VAL A 528 -27.09 2.70 35.07
N TRP A 529 -26.50 1.54 35.36
CA TRP A 529 -26.98 0.25 34.85
C TRP A 529 -28.43 -0.05 35.26
N ASP A 530 -28.85 0.43 36.44
CA ASP A 530 -30.22 0.24 36.91
C ASP A 530 -31.26 1.09 36.20
N LEU A 531 -30.87 2.32 35.82
CA LEU A 531 -31.74 3.26 35.11
C LEU A 531 -31.84 3.01 33.60
N VAL A 532 -30.90 2.26 33.03
CA VAL A 532 -30.90 1.97 31.58
C VAL A 532 -31.81 0.78 31.28
N PRO A 533 -32.69 0.87 30.26
CA PRO A 533 -33.64 -0.19 29.88
C PRO A 533 -32.93 -1.37 29.17
N VAL A 534 -32.20 -2.19 29.92
CA VAL A 534 -31.50 -3.38 29.41
C VAL A 534 -31.77 -4.64 30.26
N MET A 535 -31.92 -5.78 29.59
CA MET A 535 -31.97 -7.11 30.20
C MET A 535 -30.57 -7.75 30.25
N PHE A 536 -30.39 -8.73 31.16
CA PHE A 536 -29.13 -9.43 31.39
C PHE A 536 -27.97 -8.49 31.79
N LYS A 537 -28.24 -7.63 32.79
CA LYS A 537 -27.24 -6.69 33.32
C LYS A 537 -25.97 -7.43 33.77
N PRO A 538 -24.78 -6.87 33.49
CA PRO A 538 -23.52 -7.48 33.88
C PRO A 538 -23.35 -7.51 35.41
N ASP A 539 -23.27 -8.70 35.99
CA ASP A 539 -23.08 -8.88 37.43
C ASP A 539 -21.61 -8.63 37.83
N PRO A 540 -21.35 -7.67 38.74
CA PRO A 540 -20.01 -7.40 39.27
C PRO A 540 -19.31 -8.58 39.97
N SER A 541 -20.07 -9.56 40.49
CA SER A 541 -19.57 -10.73 41.22
C SER A 541 -19.00 -11.81 40.30
N ILE A 542 -19.61 -12.01 39.13
CA ILE A 542 -19.24 -13.05 38.15
C ILE A 542 -18.11 -12.58 37.23
N ILE A 543 -18.08 -11.29 36.88
CA ILE A 543 -17.14 -10.75 35.90
C ILE A 543 -15.80 -10.51 36.59
N THR A 544 -14.82 -11.39 36.43
CA THR A 544 -13.50 -11.31 37.09
C THR A 544 -12.44 -10.53 36.30
N SER A 545 -12.64 -10.30 35.01
CA SER A 545 -11.65 -9.67 34.13
C SER A 545 -12.27 -8.70 33.11
N PRO A 546 -11.52 -7.73 32.55
CA PRO A 546 -11.98 -6.89 31.44
C PRO A 546 -12.40 -7.69 30.20
N GLU A 547 -11.82 -8.88 30.01
CA GLU A 547 -12.19 -9.86 28.99
C GLU A 547 -13.61 -10.37 29.19
N ALA A 548 -13.87 -10.89 30.41
CA ALA A 548 -15.18 -11.38 30.80
C ALA A 548 -16.22 -10.26 30.75
N LEU A 549 -15.84 -9.01 31.08
CA LEU A 549 -16.71 -7.85 30.97
C LEU A 549 -17.23 -7.68 29.54
N LEU A 550 -16.33 -7.67 28.55
CA LEU A 550 -16.71 -7.50 27.15
C LEU A 550 -17.46 -8.71 26.59
N GLN A 551 -17.12 -9.93 27.01
CA GLN A 551 -17.81 -11.14 26.58
C GLN A 551 -19.24 -11.22 27.12
N THR A 552 -19.44 -10.95 28.41
CA THR A 552 -20.75 -10.99 29.07
C THR A 552 -21.64 -9.84 28.59
N SER A 553 -21.08 -8.65 28.34
CA SER A 553 -21.86 -7.50 27.87
C SER A 553 -22.51 -7.69 26.50
N ARG A 554 -22.06 -8.68 25.71
CA ARG A 554 -22.71 -9.03 24.42
C ARG A 554 -24.04 -9.73 24.57
N ARG A 555 -24.32 -10.31 25.75
CA ARG A 555 -25.59 -10.99 26.03
C ARG A 555 -26.69 -10.01 26.44
N ILE A 556 -26.36 -8.72 26.56
CA ILE A 556 -27.28 -7.66 26.94
C ILE A 556 -28.32 -7.48 25.82
N VAL A 557 -29.60 -7.47 26.20
CA VAL A 557 -30.71 -7.22 25.28
C VAL A 557 -31.33 -5.88 25.64
N ASN A 558 -31.48 -4.99 24.64
CA ASN A 558 -32.08 -3.68 24.83
C ASN A 558 -33.62 -3.81 24.90
N LEU A 559 -34.26 -3.10 25.83
CA LEU A 559 -35.72 -3.09 25.95
C LEU A 559 -36.35 -1.94 25.14
N PRO A 560 -37.52 -2.12 24.48
CA PRO A 560 -38.31 -1.03 23.91
C PRO A 560 -38.67 0.02 24.99
N PRO A 561 -38.90 1.32 24.66
CA PRO A 561 -39.25 1.92 23.37
C PRO A 561 -38.07 2.62 22.64
N LEU A 562 -36.83 2.24 22.96
CA LEU A 562 -35.65 2.75 22.26
C LEU A 562 -35.78 2.39 20.77
N GLY A 563 -36.00 3.35 19.88
CA GLY A 563 -36.06 3.16 18.41
C GLY A 563 -34.74 2.69 17.77
N LEU A 564 -33.93 1.97 18.53
CA LEU A 564 -32.58 1.49 18.28
C LEU A 564 -32.65 -0.04 18.12
N GLY A 565 -33.38 -0.51 17.11
CA GLY A 565 -33.74 -1.94 16.97
C GLY A 565 -32.57 -2.92 17.14
N GLU A 566 -31.42 -2.68 16.50
CA GLU A 566 -30.32 -3.66 16.38
C GLU A 566 -28.93 -3.17 16.86
N THR A 567 -28.84 -2.02 17.56
CA THR A 567 -27.55 -1.47 18.00
C THR A 567 -27.23 -1.83 19.45
N ASP A 568 -26.03 -2.34 19.70
CA ASP A 568 -25.58 -2.65 21.06
C ASP A 568 -25.47 -1.36 21.91
N LEU A 569 -26.18 -1.27 23.04
CA LEU A 569 -26.15 -0.10 23.93
C LEU A 569 -24.94 -0.06 24.87
N TYR A 570 -24.43 -1.22 25.26
CA TYR A 570 -23.34 -1.31 26.23
C TYR A 570 -22.06 -0.52 25.86
N PRO A 571 -21.63 -0.41 24.58
CA PRO A 571 -20.48 0.43 24.22
C PRO A 571 -20.72 1.91 24.52
N TRP A 572 -21.96 2.38 24.37
CA TRP A 572 -22.38 3.73 24.69
C TRP A 572 -22.41 3.97 26.19
N ILE A 573 -22.94 3.01 26.96
CA ILE A 573 -22.96 3.07 28.43
C ILE A 573 -21.53 3.20 28.96
N PHE A 574 -20.60 2.35 28.50
CA PHE A 574 -19.19 2.45 28.89
C PHE A 574 -18.58 3.80 28.49
N TRP A 575 -18.86 4.29 27.29
CA TRP A 575 -18.34 5.59 26.83
C TRP A 575 -18.85 6.76 27.67
N TYR A 576 -20.13 6.77 28.02
CA TYR A 576 -20.74 7.82 28.83
C TYR A 576 -20.28 7.77 30.29
N LEU A 577 -20.14 6.57 30.87
CA LEU A 577 -19.50 6.40 32.19
C LEU A 577 -18.07 6.94 32.18
N TRP A 578 -17.31 6.66 31.12
CA TRP A 578 -15.95 7.18 30.95
C TRP A 578 -15.89 8.71 30.82
N ILE A 579 -16.77 9.31 30.02
CA ILE A 579 -16.87 10.78 29.92
C ILE A 579 -17.28 11.39 31.26
N GLY A 580 -18.29 10.83 31.92
CA GLY A 580 -18.77 11.31 33.21
C GLY A 580 -17.69 11.25 34.30
N ARG A 581 -16.84 10.23 34.28
CA ARG A 581 -15.63 10.14 35.11
C ARG A 581 -14.62 11.24 34.76
N ASN A 582 -14.34 11.47 33.48
CA ASN A 582 -13.37 12.48 33.07
C ASN A 582 -13.82 13.91 33.37
N ARG A 583 -15.10 14.23 33.20
CA ARG A 583 -15.68 15.53 33.59
C ARG A 583 -15.51 15.79 35.09
N LEU A 584 -15.77 14.78 35.92
CA LEU A 584 -15.54 14.90 37.36
C LEU A 584 -14.07 15.15 37.69
N ILE A 585 -13.15 14.46 37.03
CA ILE A 585 -11.73 14.54 37.38
C ILE A 585 -11.06 15.81 36.89
N PHE A 586 -11.37 16.25 35.67
CA PHE A 586 -10.69 17.38 35.02
C PHE A 586 -11.48 18.69 35.07
N GLU A 587 -12.82 18.64 35.14
CA GLU A 587 -13.68 19.83 35.16
C GLU A 587 -14.37 20.03 36.52
N ASN A 588 -14.20 19.10 37.47
CA ASN A 588 -14.89 19.05 38.76
C ASN A 588 -16.43 19.15 38.65
N ARG A 589 -16.98 18.66 37.52
CA ARG A 589 -18.42 18.65 37.24
C ARG A 589 -19.02 17.28 37.53
N GLU A 590 -19.92 17.21 38.49
CA GLU A 590 -20.71 16.00 38.77
C GLU A 590 -21.93 15.95 37.84
N GLY A 591 -21.99 14.92 37.00
CA GLY A 591 -23.21 14.60 36.25
C GLY A 591 -24.11 13.66 37.06
N SER A 592 -25.41 13.88 37.00
CA SER A 592 -26.40 13.00 37.65
C SER A 592 -26.51 11.65 36.91
N GLU A 593 -26.85 10.59 37.64
CA GLU A 593 -27.08 9.25 37.07
C GLU A 593 -28.22 9.29 36.04
N GLN A 594 -29.26 10.07 36.33
CA GLN A 594 -30.45 10.23 35.49
C GLN A 594 -30.12 10.95 34.17
N GLU A 595 -29.25 11.96 34.19
CA GLU A 595 -28.80 12.65 32.98
C GLU A 595 -27.99 11.72 32.07
N LEU A 596 -27.12 10.91 32.65
CA LEU A 596 -26.33 9.92 31.89
C LEU A 596 -27.21 8.79 31.33
N ALA A 597 -28.15 8.26 32.11
CA ALA A 597 -29.12 7.29 31.63
C ALA A 597 -30.01 7.88 30.53
N ARG A 598 -30.40 9.16 30.64
CA ARG A 598 -31.09 9.90 29.58
C ARG A 598 -30.22 10.10 28.34
N GLN A 599 -28.91 10.34 28.45
CA GLN A 599 -28.02 10.44 27.28
C GLN A 599 -27.81 9.09 26.56
N VAL A 600 -27.92 7.98 27.28
CA VAL A 600 -27.94 6.62 26.72
C VAL A 600 -29.30 6.30 26.09
N SER A 601 -30.40 6.73 26.72
CA SER A 601 -31.76 6.42 26.26
C SER A 601 -32.20 7.33 25.12
N ASN A 602 -31.78 8.60 25.16
CA ASN A 602 -31.86 9.58 24.09
C ASN A 602 -30.51 9.59 23.35
N LEU A 603 -30.04 8.42 22.92
CA LEU A 603 -29.03 8.38 21.87
C LEU A 603 -29.67 9.03 20.64
N ASP A 604 -29.57 10.37 20.58
CA ASP A 604 -29.94 11.18 19.43
C ASP A 604 -29.36 10.45 18.24
N VAL A 605 -30.26 9.94 17.39
CA VAL A 605 -29.98 9.06 16.26
C VAL A 605 -28.73 9.57 15.57
N GLU A 606 -27.59 8.88 15.75
CA GLU A 606 -26.40 9.12 14.94
C GLU A 606 -26.83 8.74 13.52
N ALA A 607 -27.26 9.73 12.74
CA ALA A 607 -27.61 9.50 11.37
C ALA A 607 -26.32 9.41 10.57
N GLN A 608 -26.18 8.32 9.82
CA GLN A 608 -25.17 8.22 8.78
C GLN A 608 -25.71 8.96 7.57
N CYS A 609 -24.98 9.98 7.13
CA CYS A 609 -25.32 10.68 5.91
C CYS A 609 -24.40 10.23 4.78
N PHE A 610 -25.00 9.83 3.67
CA PHE A 610 -24.30 9.54 2.44
C PHE A 610 -24.55 10.71 1.51
N VAL A 611 -23.50 11.49 1.27
CA VAL A 611 -23.54 12.66 0.41
C VAL A 611 -22.87 12.30 -0.91
N ASP A 612 -23.53 12.66 -2.00
CA ASP A 612 -22.96 12.54 -3.34
C ASP A 612 -23.20 13.83 -4.13
N ALA A 613 -22.26 14.16 -5.00
CA ALA A 613 -22.30 15.36 -5.82
C ALA A 613 -21.89 15.04 -7.25
N ALA A 614 -22.72 15.45 -8.20
CA ALA A 614 -22.45 15.41 -9.62
C ALA A 614 -22.26 16.83 -10.13
N TRP A 615 -21.21 17.05 -10.92
CA TRP A 615 -20.96 18.34 -11.55
C TRP A 615 -20.81 18.15 -13.05
N ASN A 616 -21.57 18.93 -13.82
CA ASN A 616 -21.48 18.95 -15.27
C ASN A 616 -20.64 20.15 -15.71
N ALA A 617 -19.46 19.86 -16.26
CA ALA A 617 -18.53 20.87 -16.76
C ALA A 617 -19.09 21.70 -17.94
N GLY A 618 -19.99 21.12 -18.75
CA GLY A 618 -20.55 21.79 -19.93
C GLY A 618 -21.64 22.82 -19.61
N THR A 619 -22.47 22.54 -18.59
CA THR A 619 -23.57 23.44 -18.19
C THR A 619 -23.26 24.27 -16.95
N SER A 620 -22.12 24.02 -16.29
CA SER A 620 -21.82 24.49 -14.93
C SER A 620 -22.87 24.09 -13.88
N GLY A 621 -23.76 23.16 -14.22
CA GLY A 621 -24.79 22.67 -13.32
C GLY A 621 -24.21 21.68 -12.31
N GLY A 622 -24.59 21.82 -11.05
CA GLY A 622 -24.25 20.86 -10.00
C GLY A 622 -25.52 20.24 -9.41
N GLY A 623 -25.59 18.91 -9.42
CA GLY A 623 -26.59 18.14 -8.67
C GLY A 623 -25.95 17.58 -7.42
N PHE A 624 -26.64 17.62 -6.29
CA PHE A 624 -26.17 16.99 -5.07
C PHE A 624 -27.32 16.35 -4.32
N GLY A 625 -27.05 15.18 -3.77
CA GLY A 625 -27.99 14.38 -3.03
C GLY A 625 -27.43 13.99 -1.68
N CYS A 626 -28.29 13.90 -0.68
CA CYS A 626 -27.93 13.28 0.58
C CYS A 626 -28.99 12.25 1.01
N ILE A 627 -28.51 11.16 1.59
CA ILE A 627 -29.33 10.09 2.14
C ILE A 627 -28.97 9.94 3.60
N PHE A 628 -29.93 10.22 4.47
CA PHE A 628 -29.80 9.94 5.89
C PHE A 628 -30.32 8.54 6.17
N LYS A 629 -29.43 7.74 6.74
CA LYS A 629 -29.74 6.43 7.27
C LYS A 629 -29.59 6.44 8.77
N ASP A 630 -30.47 5.73 9.44
CA ASP A 630 -30.28 5.45 10.85
C ASP A 630 -29.15 4.43 11.04
N MET A 631 -28.83 4.11 12.29
CA MET A 631 -27.79 3.13 12.62
C MET A 631 -28.15 1.69 12.23
N SER A 632 -29.40 1.42 11.85
CA SER A 632 -29.85 0.15 11.27
C SER A 632 -29.76 0.12 9.74
N ASN A 633 -29.12 1.14 9.14
CA ASN A 633 -28.99 1.31 7.68
C ASN A 633 -30.34 1.50 6.98
N LYS A 634 -31.40 1.81 7.73
CA LYS A 634 -32.72 2.15 7.19
C LYS A 634 -32.73 3.62 6.83
N THR A 635 -33.09 3.90 5.59
CA THR A 635 -33.17 5.28 5.10
C THR A 635 -34.40 5.96 5.68
N PHE A 636 -34.23 7.08 6.38
CA PHE A 636 -35.35 7.85 6.94
C PHE A 636 -35.50 9.23 6.31
N HIS A 637 -34.48 9.74 5.60
CA HIS A 637 -34.59 10.97 4.84
C HIS A 637 -33.72 10.92 3.57
N ARG A 638 -34.24 11.46 2.47
CA ARG A 638 -33.53 11.66 1.21
C ARG A 638 -33.78 13.09 0.77
N SER A 639 -32.73 13.80 0.38
CA SER A 639 -32.87 15.09 -0.26
C SER A 639 -31.99 15.16 -1.49
N SER A 640 -32.46 15.84 -2.51
CA SER A 640 -31.67 16.18 -3.69
C SER A 640 -31.94 17.64 -4.01
N SER A 641 -30.89 18.32 -4.46
CA SER A 641 -30.96 19.70 -4.89
C SER A 641 -30.05 19.85 -6.09
N ASN A 642 -30.43 20.76 -6.98
CA ASN A 642 -29.58 21.17 -8.08
C ASN A 642 -29.24 22.66 -7.93
N ARG A 643 -28.18 23.07 -8.59
CA ARG A 643 -27.83 24.47 -8.81
C ARG A 643 -27.43 24.65 -10.25
N SER A 644 -27.94 25.71 -10.86
CA SER A 644 -27.65 26.08 -12.25
C SER A 644 -26.18 26.47 -12.45
N ILE A 645 -25.51 27.01 -11.43
CA ILE A 645 -24.12 27.46 -11.52
C ILE A 645 -23.33 26.98 -10.29
N VAL A 646 -22.33 26.13 -10.53
CA VAL A 646 -21.38 25.61 -9.54
C VAL A 646 -19.99 25.62 -10.16
N GLY A 647 -19.06 26.36 -9.54
CA GLY A 647 -17.76 26.68 -10.15
C GLY A 647 -16.77 25.53 -10.29
N SER A 648 -17.00 24.38 -9.64
CA SER A 648 -16.21 23.15 -9.81
C SER A 648 -16.86 21.94 -9.12
N ALA A 649 -16.40 20.73 -9.45
CA ALA A 649 -16.78 19.51 -8.74
C ALA A 649 -16.49 19.58 -7.23
N LEU A 650 -15.37 20.21 -6.84
CA LEU A 650 -14.98 20.36 -5.43
C LEU A 650 -15.91 21.32 -4.68
N ILE A 651 -16.40 22.36 -5.36
CA ILE A 651 -17.45 23.25 -4.84
C ILE A 651 -18.79 22.51 -4.79
N ALA A 652 -19.09 21.63 -5.75
CA ALA A 652 -20.29 20.80 -5.72
C ALA A 652 -20.30 19.87 -4.50
N GLU A 653 -19.19 19.20 -4.20
CA GLU A 653 -19.03 18.40 -2.98
C GLU A 653 -19.17 19.25 -1.70
N ALA A 654 -18.54 20.43 -1.66
CA ALA A 654 -18.66 21.33 -0.51
C ALA A 654 -20.09 21.85 -0.30
N LEU A 655 -20.81 22.12 -1.40
CA LEU A 655 -22.22 22.51 -1.38
C LEU A 655 -23.12 21.35 -0.96
N ALA A 656 -22.80 20.13 -1.37
CA ALA A 656 -23.49 18.92 -0.96
C ALA A 656 -23.37 18.72 0.56
N VAL A 657 -22.16 18.82 1.11
CA VAL A 657 -21.91 18.76 2.56
C VAL A 657 -22.61 19.91 3.31
N LYS A 658 -22.63 21.11 2.73
CA LYS A 658 -23.33 22.27 3.33
C LYS A 658 -24.85 22.09 3.34
N ALA A 659 -25.43 21.59 2.25
CA ALA A 659 -26.86 21.31 2.14
C ALA A 659 -27.26 20.20 3.12
N ASP A 660 -26.41 19.19 3.23
CA ASP A 660 -26.56 18.11 4.21
C ASP A 660 -26.57 18.63 5.66
N LEU A 661 -25.57 19.41 6.07
CA LEU A 661 -25.54 19.98 7.41
C LEU A 661 -26.76 20.87 7.72
N LYS A 662 -27.32 21.54 6.72
CA LYS A 662 -28.58 22.28 6.86
C LYS A 662 -29.78 21.34 7.02
N ALA A 663 -29.87 20.28 6.22
CA ALA A 663 -30.91 19.27 6.31
C ALA A 663 -30.88 18.53 7.65
N ALA A 664 -29.68 18.20 8.14
CA ALA A 664 -29.46 17.65 9.46
C ALA A 664 -29.98 18.57 10.57
N ARG A 665 -29.68 19.87 10.46
CA ARG A 665 -30.16 20.87 11.41
C ARG A 665 -31.68 21.03 11.39
N SER A 666 -32.33 21.02 10.22
CA SER A 666 -33.80 21.06 10.12
C SER A 666 -34.47 19.81 10.65
N LEU A 667 -33.80 18.65 10.56
CA LEU A 667 -34.26 17.39 11.17
C LEU A 667 -33.98 17.30 12.68
N GLY A 668 -33.41 18.34 13.30
CA GLY A 668 -33.06 18.33 14.72
C GLY A 668 -31.91 17.39 15.08
N LEU A 669 -31.15 16.87 14.10
CA LEU A 669 -30.05 15.94 14.33
C LEU A 669 -28.88 16.68 14.99
N ARG A 670 -28.53 16.28 16.21
CA ARG A 670 -27.44 16.88 16.99
C ARG A 670 -26.07 16.24 16.73
N LYS A 671 -26.05 15.05 16.13
CA LYS A 671 -24.83 14.30 15.78
C LYS A 671 -25.00 13.65 14.40
N LEU A 672 -24.07 13.93 13.50
CA LEU A 672 -24.02 13.38 12.14
C LEU A 672 -22.68 12.70 11.88
N VAL A 673 -22.71 11.58 11.16
CA VAL A 673 -21.51 10.96 10.57
C VAL A 673 -21.64 11.10 9.06
N ILE A 674 -20.82 11.95 8.46
CA ILE A 674 -20.72 12.17 7.00
C ILE A 674 -19.61 11.27 6.44
#